data_AF-A0A2S8FAB9-F1
#
_entry.id   AF-A0A2S8FAB9-F1
#
_cell.length_a   1.000
_cell.length_b   1.000
_cell.length_c   1.000
_cell.angle_alpha   90.00
_cell.angle_beta   90.00
_cell.angle_gamma   90.00
#
_symmetry.space_group_name_H-M   'P 1'
#
loop_
_entity.id
_entity.type
_entity.pdbx_description
1 polymer ?
#
loop_
_entity_poly.entity_id
_entity_poly.type
_entity_poly.pdbx_seq_one_letter_code
_entity_poly.pdbx_strand_id
1 'polypeptide(L)'
;MIVDQKSLPEPCEQSLPGSVGQAILALLRDANAKGVIHLGVNSSRVLCALRTESIPCIGLDSQANSAAGIYPLDATKIASQDAINALVAKLPGNGIAYLTTCFDTLQQIDRADVSKVIWNLRNICQETLIVSVPTRPSRDFNAYHATVIPRRTWLKLFEAAGLEEVPCNAFASRHLPADHPDDFASWSLNHWQKLNPYRDYEAGNHHTLVLRKKQNAPVTFEAFDTYARALLGVPTPNKLPLAQGTYVTFLLGHYQEFLLFQPFFDQLPTNQFRVLLRSGVYGTIPSGRVDSIEAYFQRRRIAYQHLTAIDQVNWHPQSQAKDILITAIDSTAVTNHRINAAIVAEARAQGIPTLQLQHGLWPHAEFQEPHTILCDHLLAWSHDFEKPFQLQTESATPDQPPRHSVHYVGCPRFDAYSDLPSIEIADLLGDWAASYEKSVVVATNLHWPLHSQGGEVLPQLFETAREMPETLFLCKLHPVHDFQEETFAEIPSNVMVIDEFVSLYGDLSTPRLIQACDAVVCTLSTVALEGALANKPVAILETGNPNRYEGMTTVPIACLTETVRNLLHHPVTPEQYASFIQHYYNGRTDGSSQTEVARVLDQVAAQAAPSRQGLELAVESLAHEFLQNFEACGRLRHELQQAGMTDHSSGPAAGQTDSEPGKERWRHLRKYLRSLQKRLPTFRSLAAPAPSPAPATPVNVPPQVAEALPASPVTQQTVAPVASSKRLTFGSLQSREEFPELLRQLGLNGLGIELGVAAGAYSDFLLEHSDLRILFSVDRWTDHHNDEEARQAHRLLARHSVRSSVLKMTFDEAIQLFADATFDFIFLDGYAHLGQDGIDTLTTWWHKLKPGGVFAGHDYHPEWPNTIDVVDRFTSLHGLELFTTDEDPSVVEHAYPSWYVHKPS
;
A
#
# COMPACT_ATOMS: atom_id res chain seq x y z
N MET A 1 -8.97 27.04 -6.59
CA MET A 1 -10.05 26.57 -7.48
C MET A 1 -11.33 26.47 -6.67
N ILE A 2 -12.43 26.93 -7.24
CA ILE A 2 -13.79 26.83 -6.69
C ILE A 2 -14.09 25.33 -6.58
N VAL A 3 -14.30 24.84 -5.36
CA VAL A 3 -14.84 23.50 -5.11
C VAL A 3 -16.15 23.42 -5.90
N ASP A 4 -16.25 22.47 -6.83
CA ASP A 4 -17.48 22.24 -7.56
C ASP A 4 -18.57 21.93 -6.52
N GLN A 5 -19.50 22.87 -6.32
CA GLN A 5 -20.57 22.79 -5.33
C GLN A 5 -21.63 21.72 -5.67
N LYS A 6 -21.35 20.83 -6.62
CA LYS A 6 -22.26 19.82 -7.13
C LYS A 6 -22.16 18.44 -6.49
N SER A 7 -21.18 18.20 -5.61
CA SER A 7 -21.11 16.99 -4.77
C SER A 7 -21.46 17.30 -3.32
N LEU A 8 -22.64 17.88 -3.09
CA LEU A 8 -23.23 17.89 -1.75
C LEU A 8 -23.43 16.43 -1.30
N PRO A 9 -23.25 16.10 -0.01
CA PRO A 9 -23.52 14.77 0.49
C PRO A 9 -24.95 14.37 0.12
N GLU A 10 -25.13 13.12 -0.31
CA GLU A 10 -26.46 12.56 -0.54
C GLU A 10 -27.38 12.95 0.63
N PRO A 11 -28.66 13.30 0.35
CA PRO A 11 -29.63 13.43 1.41
C PRO A 11 -29.63 12.10 2.13
N CYS A 12 -29.36 12.08 3.43
CA CYS A 12 -29.59 10.90 4.25
C CYS A 12 -31.02 10.42 3.93
N GLU A 13 -31.11 9.37 3.12
CA GLU A 13 -32.33 8.72 2.69
C GLU A 13 -32.83 7.95 3.90
N GLN A 14 -33.52 8.69 4.75
CA GLN A 14 -34.58 8.25 5.61
C GLN A 14 -35.27 9.53 6.06
N SER A 15 -36.60 9.56 5.95
CA SER A 15 -37.44 10.47 6.71
C SER A 15 -36.87 10.61 8.12
N LEU A 16 -36.77 11.83 8.67
CA LEU A 16 -36.57 11.98 10.12
C LEU A 16 -37.56 11.03 10.79
N PRO A 17 -37.13 9.97 11.48
CA PRO A 17 -38.09 9.13 12.17
C PRO A 17 -38.73 10.04 13.21
N GLY A 18 -40.05 9.91 13.40
CA GLY A 18 -40.76 10.64 14.46
C GLY A 18 -40.08 10.52 15.83
N SER A 19 -39.22 9.52 16.03
CA SER A 19 -38.45 9.29 17.26
C SER A 19 -37.42 10.37 17.62
N VAL A 20 -36.68 10.99 16.69
CA VAL A 20 -35.64 12.00 17.07
C VAL A 20 -36.28 13.30 17.54
N GLY A 21 -37.28 13.78 16.79
CA GLY A 21 -38.08 14.93 17.20
C GLY A 21 -38.75 14.65 18.55
N GLN A 22 -39.40 13.50 18.71
CA GLN A 22 -40.04 13.12 19.99
C GLN A 22 -39.05 12.98 21.15
N ALA A 23 -37.84 12.46 20.93
CA ALA A 23 -36.80 12.37 21.94
C ALA A 23 -36.33 13.76 22.40
N ILE A 24 -36.13 14.70 21.45
CA ILE A 24 -35.81 16.09 21.77
C ILE A 24 -36.97 16.75 22.52
N LEU A 25 -38.22 16.52 22.11
CA LEU A 25 -39.41 17.03 22.81
C LEU A 25 -39.52 16.50 24.24
N ALA A 26 -39.24 15.22 24.47
CA ALA A 26 -39.23 14.62 25.80
C ALA A 26 -38.16 15.28 26.68
N LEU A 27 -36.93 15.39 26.15
CA LEU A 27 -35.81 16.00 26.87
C LEU A 27 -36.00 17.51 27.13
N LEU A 28 -36.67 18.23 26.23
CA LEU A 28 -37.05 19.63 26.45
C LEU A 28 -37.98 19.79 27.65
N ARG A 29 -38.96 18.88 27.80
CA ARG A 29 -39.87 18.86 28.95
C ARG A 29 -39.12 18.55 30.24
N ASP A 30 -38.25 17.54 30.21
CA ASP A 30 -37.48 17.11 31.38
C ASP A 30 -36.48 18.17 31.84
N ALA A 31 -35.86 18.89 30.89
CA ALA A 31 -34.90 19.97 31.18
C ALA A 31 -35.56 21.33 31.49
N ASN A 32 -36.91 21.42 31.47
CA ASN A 32 -37.66 22.67 31.62
C ASN A 32 -37.14 23.80 30.69
N ALA A 33 -36.66 23.42 29.50
CA ALA A 33 -36.07 24.33 28.53
C ALA A 33 -37.16 24.94 27.63
N LYS A 34 -37.05 26.22 27.29
CA LYS A 34 -38.06 26.93 26.46
C LYS A 34 -37.67 27.02 24.98
N GLY A 35 -36.58 26.37 24.57
CA GLY A 35 -36.13 26.37 23.17
C GLY A 35 -34.91 25.50 22.92
N VAL A 36 -34.53 25.39 21.64
CA VAL A 36 -33.37 24.60 21.18
C VAL A 36 -32.35 25.49 20.47
N ILE A 37 -31.08 25.33 20.82
CA ILE A 37 -29.94 25.79 20.01
C ILE A 37 -29.45 24.58 19.23
N HIS A 38 -29.52 24.61 17.90
CA HIS A 38 -29.14 23.51 17.04
C HIS A 38 -27.94 23.88 16.16
N LEU A 39 -26.91 23.06 16.27
CA LEU A 39 -25.64 23.13 15.55
C LEU A 39 -25.60 21.89 14.65
N GLY A 40 -25.60 22.06 13.33
CA GLY A 40 -25.64 20.91 12.43
C GLY A 40 -25.38 21.28 10.98
N VAL A 41 -25.13 20.26 10.17
CA VAL A 41 -25.12 20.35 8.70
C VAL A 41 -26.44 19.76 8.21
N ASN A 42 -27.05 20.36 7.18
CA ASN A 42 -28.39 19.98 6.69
C ASN A 42 -29.50 20.08 7.76
N SER A 43 -29.36 21.04 8.67
CA SER A 43 -30.23 21.29 9.83
C SER A 43 -31.67 21.65 9.52
N SER A 44 -31.98 21.99 8.27
CA SER A 44 -33.33 22.36 7.82
C SER A 44 -34.43 21.39 8.26
N ARG A 45 -34.18 20.08 8.28
CA ARG A 45 -35.17 19.06 8.69
C ARG A 45 -35.48 19.08 10.20
N VAL A 46 -34.44 19.09 11.05
CA VAL A 46 -34.60 19.12 12.52
C VAL A 46 -35.24 20.44 12.95
N LEU A 47 -34.78 21.55 12.38
CA LEU A 47 -35.35 22.88 12.62
C LEU A 47 -36.81 22.96 12.17
N CYS A 48 -37.17 22.35 11.03
CA CYS A 48 -38.55 22.27 10.55
C CYS A 48 -39.44 21.50 11.54
N ALA A 49 -39.01 20.32 11.99
CA ALA A 49 -39.76 19.51 12.95
C ALA A 49 -40.02 20.26 14.27
N LEU A 50 -39.00 20.95 14.81
CA LEU A 50 -39.13 21.75 16.03
C LEU A 50 -40.09 22.94 15.84
N ARG A 51 -40.10 23.56 14.66
CA ARG A 51 -41.01 24.68 14.33
C ARG A 51 -42.46 24.23 14.18
N THR A 52 -42.72 23.06 13.60
CA THR A 52 -44.06 22.47 13.53
C THR A 52 -44.68 22.32 14.93
N GLU A 53 -43.86 22.04 15.93
CA GLU A 53 -44.24 21.93 17.34
C GLU A 53 -44.22 23.28 18.10
N SER A 54 -44.07 24.40 17.38
CA SER A 54 -44.04 25.77 17.94
C SER A 54 -42.91 26.02 18.96
N ILE A 55 -41.78 25.33 18.86
CA ILE A 55 -40.64 25.50 19.76
C ILE A 55 -39.69 26.57 19.22
N PRO A 56 -39.31 27.57 20.04
CA PRO A 56 -38.26 28.52 19.70
C PRO A 56 -36.96 27.77 19.39
N CYS A 57 -36.47 27.89 18.15
CA CYS A 57 -35.21 27.28 17.73
C CYS A 57 -34.28 28.32 17.11
N ILE A 58 -33.00 28.20 17.45
CA ILE A 58 -31.91 28.94 16.84
C ILE A 58 -31.06 27.91 16.10
N GLY A 59 -31.00 28.03 14.78
CA GLY A 59 -30.28 27.10 13.92
C GLY A 59 -29.03 27.72 13.34
N LEU A 60 -27.98 26.91 13.21
CA LEU A 60 -26.88 27.16 12.30
C LEU A 60 -27.00 26.21 11.11
N ASP A 61 -27.00 26.76 9.91
CA ASP A 61 -27.03 25.95 8.69
C ASP A 61 -26.15 26.65 7.65
N SER A 62 -25.26 25.89 7.00
CA SER A 62 -24.40 26.39 5.93
C SER A 62 -25.20 26.74 4.66
N GLN A 63 -26.43 26.23 4.51
CA GLN A 63 -27.29 26.40 3.33
C GLN A 63 -28.52 27.27 3.54
N ALA A 64 -28.72 27.85 4.73
CA ALA A 64 -29.93 28.62 4.98
C ALA A 64 -29.95 29.95 4.22
N ASN A 65 -30.94 30.11 3.33
CA ASN A 65 -31.45 31.42 2.97
C ASN A 65 -31.97 32.10 4.25
N SER A 66 -31.74 33.41 4.36
CA SER A 66 -31.95 34.27 5.54
C SER A 66 -33.38 34.30 6.11
N ALA A 67 -33.89 33.16 6.57
CA ALA A 67 -35.11 33.03 7.32
C ALA A 67 -34.85 33.44 8.78
N ALA A 68 -35.84 34.06 9.42
CA ALA A 68 -35.75 34.50 10.81
C ALA A 68 -35.29 33.33 11.73
N GLY A 69 -34.24 33.57 12.52
CA GLY A 69 -33.72 32.62 13.50
C GLY A 69 -32.72 31.58 12.99
N ILE A 70 -32.27 31.65 11.73
CA ILE A 70 -31.16 30.82 11.22
C ILE A 70 -29.96 31.71 10.88
N TYR A 71 -28.80 31.39 11.45
CA TYR A 71 -27.56 32.11 11.16
C TYR A 71 -26.65 31.27 10.27
N PRO A 72 -26.06 31.83 9.21
CA PRO A 72 -25.13 31.10 8.37
C PRO A 72 -23.81 30.88 9.12
N LEU A 73 -23.60 29.67 9.62
CA LEU A 73 -22.32 29.22 10.17
C LEU A 73 -21.97 27.87 9.55
N ASP A 74 -20.85 27.82 8.85
CA ASP A 74 -20.27 26.56 8.35
C ASP A 74 -19.75 25.72 9.52
N ALA A 75 -19.85 24.40 9.45
CA ALA A 75 -19.29 23.46 10.43
C ALA A 75 -17.81 23.74 10.71
N THR A 76 -17.05 24.16 9.69
CA THR A 76 -15.64 24.54 9.85
C THR A 76 -15.42 25.79 10.72
N LYS A 77 -16.44 26.65 10.86
CA LYS A 77 -16.40 27.86 11.69
C LYS A 77 -16.77 27.59 13.13
N ILE A 78 -17.27 26.40 13.48
CA ILE A 78 -17.57 26.06 14.88
C ILE A 78 -16.30 25.97 15.74
N ALA A 79 -15.13 25.77 15.12
CA ALA A 79 -13.83 25.86 15.77
C ALA A 79 -13.34 27.32 15.98
N SER A 80 -14.00 28.32 15.36
CA SER A 80 -13.61 29.74 15.44
C SER A 80 -14.25 30.45 16.64
N GLN A 81 -13.42 30.94 17.55
CA GLN A 81 -13.90 31.68 18.73
C GLN A 81 -14.70 32.94 18.36
N ASP A 82 -14.28 33.68 17.33
CA ASP A 82 -14.98 34.89 16.89
C ASP A 82 -16.38 34.58 16.38
N ALA A 83 -16.51 33.49 15.61
CA ALA A 83 -17.77 33.05 15.06
C ALA A 83 -18.75 32.60 16.16
N ILE A 84 -18.23 31.94 17.20
CA ILE A 84 -19.00 31.57 18.40
C ILE A 84 -19.37 32.79 19.25
N ASN A 85 -18.48 33.74 19.46
CA ASN A 85 -18.78 34.96 20.20
C ASN A 85 -19.91 35.74 19.52
N ALA A 86 -19.89 35.84 18.19
CA ALA A 86 -20.94 36.47 17.40
C ALA A 86 -22.28 35.73 17.49
N LEU A 87 -22.26 34.41 17.65
CA LEU A 87 -23.46 33.60 17.90
C LEU A 87 -24.02 33.84 19.30
N VAL A 88 -23.16 33.72 20.33
CA VAL A 88 -23.56 33.90 21.74
C VAL A 88 -24.17 35.28 21.97
N ALA A 89 -23.62 36.33 21.36
CA ALA A 89 -24.15 37.68 21.43
C ALA A 89 -25.58 37.83 20.85
N LYS A 90 -26.04 36.88 20.03
CA LYS A 90 -27.37 36.86 19.40
C LYS A 90 -28.34 35.91 20.09
N LEU A 91 -27.89 35.14 21.08
CA LEU A 91 -28.76 34.31 21.90
C LEU A 91 -29.58 35.21 22.83
N PRO A 92 -30.90 34.96 23.00
CA PRO A 92 -31.74 35.74 23.89
C PRO A 92 -31.23 35.68 25.35
N GLY A 93 -31.36 36.79 26.08
CA GLY A 93 -30.68 37.05 27.35
C GLY A 93 -31.06 36.14 28.54
N ASN A 94 -30.17 36.16 29.54
CA ASN A 94 -30.14 35.37 30.78
C ASN A 94 -31.51 35.19 31.46
N GLY A 95 -32.07 33.98 31.36
CA GLY A 95 -33.29 33.59 32.08
C GLY A 95 -34.12 32.51 31.38
N ILE A 96 -33.79 32.17 30.13
CA ILE A 96 -34.42 31.09 29.38
C ILE A 96 -33.40 29.95 29.22
N ALA A 97 -33.73 28.77 29.74
CA ALA A 97 -32.95 27.56 29.53
C ALA A 97 -33.16 27.04 28.10
N TYR A 98 -32.07 26.79 27.38
CA TYR A 98 -32.05 26.19 26.05
C TYR A 98 -31.37 24.83 26.07
N LEU A 99 -31.96 23.87 25.35
CA LEU A 99 -31.33 22.59 25.04
C LEU A 99 -30.39 22.79 23.85
N THR A 100 -29.12 22.39 23.98
CA THR A 100 -28.16 22.45 22.86
C THR A 100 -28.12 21.12 22.15
N THR A 101 -28.15 21.12 20.81
CA THR A 101 -28.02 19.91 20.00
C THR A 101 -26.91 20.11 18.97
N CYS A 102 -26.08 19.08 18.76
CA CYS A 102 -24.98 19.06 17.81
C CYS A 102 -25.00 17.74 17.03
N PHE A 103 -25.63 17.73 15.85
CA PHE A 103 -25.71 16.52 15.04
C PHE A 103 -24.83 16.62 13.81
N ASP A 104 -24.13 15.53 13.52
CA ASP A 104 -23.41 15.24 12.28
C ASP A 104 -22.36 16.31 11.91
N THR A 105 -21.93 17.07 12.94
CA THR A 105 -20.93 18.14 12.84
C THR A 105 -19.55 17.60 13.19
N LEU A 106 -19.42 16.87 14.31
CA LEU A 106 -18.14 16.36 14.79
C LEU A 106 -17.46 15.41 13.81
N GLN A 107 -18.23 14.74 12.95
CA GLN A 107 -17.69 13.88 11.91
C GLN A 107 -16.88 14.63 10.86
N GLN A 108 -17.14 15.92 10.62
CA GLN A 108 -16.41 16.73 9.65
C GLN A 108 -15.20 17.44 10.25
N ILE A 109 -14.96 17.29 11.55
CA ILE A 109 -13.89 17.99 12.26
C ILE A 109 -12.62 17.15 12.25
N ASP A 110 -11.54 17.72 11.72
CA ASP A 110 -10.21 17.14 11.80
C ASP A 110 -9.79 16.95 13.27
N ARG A 111 -9.07 15.86 13.53
CA ARG A 111 -8.65 15.46 14.89
C ARG A 111 -7.95 16.59 15.64
N ALA A 112 -7.20 17.43 14.93
CA ALA A 112 -6.46 18.56 15.47
C ALA A 112 -7.31 19.73 15.99
N ASP A 113 -8.59 19.80 15.59
CA ASP A 113 -9.53 20.85 15.96
C ASP A 113 -10.66 20.36 16.90
N VAL A 114 -10.73 19.06 17.20
CA VAL A 114 -11.75 18.46 18.06
C VAL A 114 -11.82 19.14 19.44
N SER A 115 -10.67 19.42 20.06
CA SER A 115 -10.61 20.12 21.36
C SER A 115 -11.29 21.49 21.31
N LYS A 116 -10.97 22.32 20.31
CA LYS A 116 -11.59 23.64 20.12
C LYS A 116 -13.10 23.52 19.97
N VAL A 117 -13.56 22.57 19.16
CA VAL A 117 -14.99 22.36 18.92
C VAL A 117 -15.71 21.91 20.20
N ILE A 118 -15.18 20.92 20.93
CA ILE A 118 -15.77 20.48 22.20
C ILE A 118 -15.83 21.63 23.21
N TRP A 119 -14.77 22.44 23.29
CA TRP A 119 -14.74 23.61 24.16
C TRP A 119 -15.81 24.65 23.79
N ASN A 120 -16.00 24.88 22.50
CA ASN A 120 -17.03 25.78 22.01
C ASN A 120 -18.44 25.24 22.28
N LEU A 121 -18.67 23.94 22.06
CA LEU A 121 -19.93 23.27 22.42
C LEU A 121 -20.23 23.41 23.91
N ARG A 122 -19.21 23.23 24.77
CA ARG A 122 -19.31 23.45 26.22
C ARG A 122 -19.69 24.90 26.55
N ASN A 123 -19.15 25.89 25.83
CA ASN A 123 -19.43 27.30 26.09
C ASN A 123 -20.83 27.71 25.63
N ILE A 124 -21.31 27.17 24.52
CA ILE A 124 -22.68 27.37 24.02
C ILE A 124 -23.69 26.65 24.91
N CYS A 125 -23.34 25.44 25.38
CA CYS A 125 -24.18 24.65 26.26
C CYS A 125 -24.43 25.36 27.59
N GLN A 126 -25.69 25.61 27.89
CA GLN A 126 -26.12 26.15 29.18
C GLN A 126 -26.17 25.05 30.25
N GLU A 127 -26.91 23.98 29.98
CA GLU A 127 -27.11 22.86 30.90
C GLU A 127 -26.97 21.51 30.20
N THR A 128 -27.78 21.25 29.18
CA THR A 128 -27.83 19.96 28.48
C THR A 128 -27.37 20.10 27.02
N LEU A 129 -26.48 19.22 26.59
CA LEU A 129 -25.98 19.06 25.23
C LEU A 129 -26.32 17.66 24.71
N ILE A 130 -26.98 17.57 23.57
CA ILE A 130 -27.17 16.31 22.85
C ILE A 130 -26.24 16.33 21.64
N VAL A 131 -25.39 15.33 21.48
CA VAL A 131 -24.37 15.32 20.43
C VAL A 131 -24.30 13.96 19.75
N SER A 132 -24.20 13.93 18.40
CA SER A 132 -23.81 12.70 17.70
C SER A 132 -22.31 12.66 17.46
N VAL A 133 -21.69 11.52 17.79
CA VAL A 133 -20.26 11.26 17.60
C VAL A 133 -20.05 10.10 16.63
N PRO A 134 -19.11 10.21 15.68
CA PRO A 134 -18.78 9.14 14.73
C PRO A 134 -17.88 8.10 15.38
N THR A 135 -18.20 6.83 15.16
CA THR A 135 -17.34 5.69 15.51
C THR A 135 -17.06 4.77 14.31
N ARG A 136 -17.49 5.19 13.12
CA ARG A 136 -17.27 4.50 11.84
C ARG A 136 -16.86 5.47 10.74
N PRO A 137 -16.14 5.01 9.70
CA PRO A 137 -15.89 5.80 8.51
C PRO A 137 -17.20 6.14 7.77
N SER A 138 -17.13 7.08 6.85
CA SER A 138 -18.20 7.31 5.88
C SER A 138 -18.04 6.41 4.64
N ARG A 139 -19.05 6.43 3.75
CA ARG A 139 -18.92 5.98 2.35
C ARG A 139 -17.78 6.71 1.62
N ASP A 140 -17.45 6.25 0.43
CA ASP A 140 -16.45 6.79 -0.48
C ASP A 140 -15.08 6.88 0.20
N PHE A 141 -14.57 5.74 0.69
CA PHE A 141 -13.23 5.64 1.28
C PHE A 141 -12.96 6.65 2.43
N ASN A 142 -14.00 6.90 3.22
CA ASN A 142 -13.97 7.82 4.36
C ASN A 142 -13.71 9.31 3.98
N ALA A 143 -14.19 9.74 2.80
CA ALA A 143 -14.06 11.13 2.35
C ALA A 143 -14.75 12.16 3.25
N TYR A 144 -15.77 11.77 4.02
CA TYR A 144 -16.61 12.71 4.77
C TYR A 144 -16.36 12.71 6.28
N HIS A 145 -15.87 11.60 6.87
CA HIS A 145 -15.53 11.59 8.30
C HIS A 145 -14.04 11.87 8.50
N ALA A 146 -13.72 13.04 9.05
CA ALA A 146 -12.37 13.48 9.35
C ALA A 146 -11.80 12.81 10.61
N THR A 147 -12.64 12.60 11.63
CA THR A 147 -12.25 11.93 12.88
C THR A 147 -13.18 10.76 13.16
N VAL A 148 -12.61 9.56 13.29
CA VAL A 148 -13.30 8.33 13.72
C VAL A 148 -12.52 7.77 14.91
N ILE A 149 -13.13 7.77 16.10
CA ILE A 149 -12.52 7.32 17.36
C ILE A 149 -13.59 6.59 18.19
N PRO A 150 -13.22 5.68 19.12
CA PRO A 150 -14.21 4.92 19.86
C PRO A 150 -15.01 5.82 20.83
N ARG A 151 -16.22 5.38 21.17
CA ARG A 151 -17.12 6.09 22.10
C ARG A 151 -16.44 6.47 23.42
N ARG A 152 -15.63 5.58 23.98
CA ARG A 152 -14.86 5.82 25.21
C ARG A 152 -14.02 7.09 25.12
N THR A 153 -13.33 7.28 24.00
CA THR A 153 -12.42 8.42 23.77
C THR A 153 -13.21 9.71 23.61
N TRP A 154 -14.35 9.67 22.91
CA TRP A 154 -15.29 10.80 22.89
C TRP A 154 -15.74 11.20 24.29
N LEU A 155 -16.13 10.24 25.13
CA LEU A 155 -16.57 10.51 26.50
C LEU A 155 -15.46 11.12 27.36
N LYS A 156 -14.24 10.57 27.32
CA LYS A 156 -13.07 11.13 28.02
C LYS A 156 -12.84 12.60 27.63
N LEU A 157 -12.97 12.94 26.35
CA LEU A 157 -12.83 14.32 25.87
C LEU A 157 -13.93 15.23 26.42
N PHE A 158 -15.19 14.81 26.40
CA PHE A 158 -16.29 15.59 26.96
C PHE A 158 -16.15 15.77 28.47
N GLU A 159 -15.82 14.71 29.20
CA GLU A 159 -15.62 14.73 30.64
C GLU A 159 -14.49 15.68 31.05
N ALA A 160 -13.36 15.63 30.32
CA ALA A 160 -12.24 16.53 30.53
C ALA A 160 -12.61 18.00 30.25
N ALA A 161 -13.54 18.26 29.32
CA ALA A 161 -14.11 19.58 29.11
C ALA A 161 -15.16 19.97 30.18
N GLY A 162 -15.52 19.09 31.11
CA GLY A 162 -16.54 19.36 32.14
C GLY A 162 -17.98 19.08 31.69
N LEU A 163 -18.17 18.22 30.70
CA LEU A 163 -19.46 17.70 30.25
C LEU A 163 -19.55 16.21 30.65
N GLU A 164 -20.51 15.84 31.48
CA GLU A 164 -20.72 14.45 31.91
C GLU A 164 -21.86 13.78 31.15
N GLU A 165 -21.73 12.49 30.87
CA GLU A 165 -22.82 11.74 30.28
C GLU A 165 -23.99 11.54 31.25
N VAL A 166 -25.20 11.73 30.72
CA VAL A 166 -26.45 11.39 31.36
C VAL A 166 -27.06 10.20 30.60
N PRO A 167 -27.21 9.03 31.24
CA PRO A 167 -27.83 7.87 30.60
C PRO A 167 -29.21 8.21 30.03
N CYS A 168 -29.42 7.96 28.74
CA CYS A 168 -30.65 8.28 28.04
C CYS A 168 -30.98 7.26 26.96
N ASN A 169 -32.11 6.57 27.10
CA ASN A 169 -32.56 5.56 26.14
C ASN A 169 -33.44 6.16 25.01
N ALA A 170 -33.71 7.46 25.04
CA ALA A 170 -34.60 8.11 24.07
C ALA A 170 -34.10 8.01 22.62
N PHE A 171 -32.79 7.80 22.43
CA PHE A 171 -32.15 7.66 21.13
C PHE A 171 -31.82 6.22 20.74
N ALA A 172 -32.27 5.23 21.53
CA ALA A 172 -31.92 3.82 21.32
C ALA A 172 -32.36 3.27 19.95
N SER A 173 -33.40 3.84 19.34
CA SER A 173 -33.91 3.45 18.01
C SER A 173 -33.02 3.87 16.83
N ARG A 174 -31.98 4.70 17.05
CA ARG A 174 -31.01 5.12 16.01
C ARG A 174 -29.89 4.08 15.80
N HIS A 175 -29.88 3.00 16.59
CA HIS A 175 -28.79 2.02 16.64
C HIS A 175 -28.95 0.82 15.70
N LEU A 176 -29.97 0.77 14.85
CA LEU A 176 -30.10 -0.37 13.93
C LEU A 176 -28.91 -0.39 12.95
N PRO A 177 -28.21 -1.52 12.79
CA PRO A 177 -27.24 -1.69 11.72
C PRO A 177 -27.93 -1.42 10.38
N ALA A 178 -27.36 -0.54 9.57
CA ALA A 178 -27.81 -0.38 8.20
C ALA A 178 -27.07 -1.44 7.37
N ASP A 179 -27.81 -2.36 6.75
CA ASP A 179 -27.25 -3.16 5.67
C ASP A 179 -26.84 -2.19 4.55
N HIS A 180 -25.56 -2.14 4.25
CA HIS A 180 -25.04 -1.33 3.18
C HIS A 180 -24.99 -2.16 1.89
N PRO A 181 -25.32 -1.56 0.73
CA PRO A 181 -25.22 -2.26 -0.53
C PRO A 181 -23.78 -2.75 -0.73
N ASP A 182 -23.64 -3.90 -1.37
CA ASP A 182 -22.33 -4.41 -1.79
C ASP A 182 -21.90 -3.67 -3.07
N ASP A 183 -21.56 -2.39 -2.90
CA ASP A 183 -21.09 -1.51 -3.96
C ASP A 183 -19.76 -0.84 -3.58
N PHE A 184 -19.09 -0.29 -4.59
CA PHE A 184 -17.78 0.33 -4.45
C PHE A 184 -17.81 1.53 -3.47
N ALA A 185 -18.87 2.33 -3.48
CA ALA A 185 -19.04 3.49 -2.61
C ALA A 185 -19.18 3.11 -1.12
N SER A 186 -19.78 1.96 -0.84
CA SER A 186 -20.01 1.46 0.52
C SER A 186 -18.90 0.54 1.03
N TRP A 187 -17.85 0.31 0.23
CA TRP A 187 -16.76 -0.59 0.58
C TRP A 187 -16.12 -0.27 1.94
N SER A 188 -15.83 1.01 2.22
CA SER A 188 -15.23 1.43 3.51
C SER A 188 -16.09 1.09 4.73
N LEU A 189 -17.41 1.18 4.60
CA LEU A 189 -18.36 0.83 5.65
C LEU A 189 -18.42 -0.69 5.85
N ASN A 190 -18.60 -1.44 4.76
CA ASN A 190 -18.66 -2.90 4.78
C ASN A 190 -17.37 -3.49 5.36
N HIS A 191 -16.22 -2.97 4.93
CA HIS A 191 -14.91 -3.40 5.40
C HIS A 191 -14.67 -3.09 6.88
N TRP A 192 -15.01 -1.87 7.32
CA TRP A 192 -14.94 -1.51 8.74
C TRP A 192 -15.88 -2.36 9.60
N GLN A 193 -17.07 -2.67 9.09
CA GLN A 193 -18.03 -3.53 9.76
C GLN A 193 -17.54 -4.97 9.89
N LYS A 194 -16.89 -5.52 8.86
CA LYS A 194 -16.27 -6.86 8.92
C LYS A 194 -15.20 -6.94 10.02
N LEU A 195 -14.35 -5.92 10.13
CA LEU A 195 -13.25 -5.88 11.11
C LEU A 195 -13.69 -5.44 12.52
N ASN A 196 -14.73 -4.62 12.61
CA ASN A 196 -15.37 -4.14 13.84
C ASN A 196 -14.37 -3.71 14.95
N PRO A 197 -13.46 -2.76 14.67
CA PRO A 197 -12.36 -2.41 15.56
C PRO A 197 -12.80 -1.95 16.95
N TYR A 198 -13.99 -1.36 17.05
CA TYR A 198 -14.52 -0.83 18.30
C TYR A 198 -15.54 -1.72 18.99
N ARG A 199 -15.89 -2.87 18.39
CA ARG A 199 -16.96 -3.79 18.85
C ARG A 199 -18.28 -3.10 19.13
N ASP A 200 -18.61 -2.09 18.35
CA ASP A 200 -19.81 -1.26 18.48
C ASP A 200 -20.76 -1.43 17.28
N TYR A 201 -20.66 -2.57 16.58
CA TYR A 201 -21.48 -2.88 15.40
C TYR A 201 -22.99 -2.73 15.65
N GLU A 202 -23.48 -3.11 16.83
CA GLU A 202 -24.90 -3.02 17.19
C GLU A 202 -25.37 -1.59 17.53
N ALA A 203 -24.46 -0.60 17.57
CA ALA A 203 -24.77 0.76 17.96
C ALA A 203 -25.10 1.71 16.78
N GLY A 204 -25.21 1.19 15.55
CA GLY A 204 -25.42 2.01 14.34
C GLY A 204 -24.22 2.89 13.97
N ASN A 205 -24.40 3.81 13.00
CA ASN A 205 -23.28 4.60 12.44
C ASN A 205 -22.76 5.72 13.34
N HIS A 206 -23.55 6.14 14.33
CA HIS A 206 -23.22 7.21 15.26
C HIS A 206 -23.75 6.91 16.65
N HIS A 207 -22.99 7.27 17.67
CA HIS A 207 -23.53 7.33 19.03
C HIS A 207 -24.15 8.69 19.30
N THR A 208 -25.39 8.71 19.79
CA THR A 208 -26.00 9.93 20.31
C THR A 208 -25.79 9.97 21.82
N LEU A 209 -25.02 10.96 22.28
CA LEU A 209 -24.71 11.17 23.69
C LEU A 209 -25.58 12.31 24.22
N VAL A 210 -26.13 12.12 25.42
CA VAL A 210 -26.77 13.19 26.19
C VAL A 210 -25.80 13.58 27.30
N LEU A 211 -25.38 14.84 27.30
CA LEU A 211 -24.35 15.36 28.18
C LEU A 211 -24.92 16.50 29.03
N ARG A 212 -24.47 16.60 30.28
CA ARG A 212 -24.77 17.69 31.20
C ARG A 212 -23.50 18.47 31.53
N LYS A 213 -23.61 19.80 31.59
CA LYS A 213 -22.51 20.66 32.01
C LYS A 213 -22.37 20.64 33.54
N LYS A 214 -21.20 20.27 34.04
CA LYS A 214 -20.90 20.28 35.48
C LYS A 214 -20.91 21.71 36.02
N GLN A 215 -21.64 21.95 37.10
CA GLN A 215 -21.62 23.24 37.80
C GLN A 215 -20.27 23.44 38.51
N ASN A 216 -19.62 24.59 38.32
CA ASN A 216 -18.35 24.98 38.94
C ASN A 216 -17.12 24.11 38.62
N ALA A 217 -17.05 23.46 37.46
CA ALA A 217 -15.84 22.74 37.04
C ALA A 217 -14.67 23.73 36.77
N PRO A 218 -13.55 23.69 37.52
CA PRO A 218 -12.42 24.61 37.36
C PRO A 218 -11.50 24.18 36.21
N VAL A 219 -12.06 23.97 35.02
CA VAL A 219 -11.31 23.54 33.83
C VAL A 219 -10.98 24.78 32.99
N THR A 220 -9.71 24.93 32.58
CA THR A 220 -9.27 25.94 31.61
C THR A 220 -9.16 25.33 30.21
N PHE A 221 -9.28 26.15 29.17
CA PHE A 221 -9.12 25.67 27.79
C PHE A 221 -7.74 25.07 27.56
N GLU A 222 -6.69 25.72 28.06
CA GLU A 222 -5.30 25.29 27.88
C GLU A 222 -5.02 23.91 28.47
N ALA A 223 -5.51 23.64 29.69
CA ALA A 223 -5.36 22.33 30.32
C ALA A 223 -6.16 21.25 29.57
N PHE A 224 -7.38 21.57 29.15
CA PHE A 224 -8.21 20.66 28.37
C PHE A 224 -7.62 20.37 26.98
N ASP A 225 -7.17 21.40 26.25
CA ASP A 225 -6.57 21.26 24.93
C ASP A 225 -5.31 20.39 25.00
N THR A 226 -4.44 20.62 25.99
CA THR A 226 -3.25 19.80 26.23
C THR A 226 -3.62 18.32 26.43
N TYR A 227 -4.61 18.04 27.29
CA TYR A 227 -5.11 16.68 27.52
C TYR A 227 -5.72 16.07 26.26
N ALA A 228 -6.58 16.81 25.56
CA ALA A 228 -7.28 16.34 24.37
C ALA A 228 -6.30 16.03 23.24
N ARG A 229 -5.29 16.88 23.03
CA ARG A 229 -4.24 16.66 22.03
C ARG A 229 -3.39 15.44 22.34
N ALA A 230 -3.04 15.24 23.61
CA ALA A 230 -2.35 14.04 24.09
C ALA A 230 -3.18 12.77 23.82
N LEU A 231 -4.43 12.74 24.27
CA LEU A 231 -5.35 11.61 24.08
C LEU A 231 -5.59 11.34 22.59
N LEU A 232 -5.73 12.41 21.81
CA LEU A 232 -5.89 12.34 20.37
C LEU A 232 -4.56 12.21 19.64
N GLY A 233 -3.40 12.06 20.28
CA GLY A 233 -2.10 11.92 19.59
C GLY A 233 -1.87 12.97 18.50
N VAL A 234 -2.37 14.19 18.70
CA VAL A 234 -2.16 15.32 17.81
C VAL A 234 -0.95 16.08 18.35
N PRO A 235 0.19 16.11 17.64
CA PRO A 235 1.36 16.85 18.10
C PRO A 235 1.02 18.34 18.21
N THR A 236 1.66 19.07 19.13
CA THR A 236 1.46 20.52 19.29
C THR A 236 1.57 21.22 17.92
N PRO A 237 0.66 22.15 17.57
CA PRO A 237 0.64 22.71 16.22
C PRO A 237 1.88 23.57 16.03
N ASN A 238 2.86 23.02 15.34
CA ASN A 238 4.02 23.75 14.86
C ASN A 238 3.98 23.65 13.33
N LYS A 239 3.20 24.51 12.68
CA LYS A 239 3.23 24.57 11.22
C LYS A 239 4.66 24.87 10.82
N LEU A 240 5.25 24.01 9.99
CA LEU A 240 6.62 24.20 9.54
C LEU A 240 6.68 25.49 8.72
N PRO A 241 7.42 26.53 9.18
CA PRO A 241 7.56 27.75 8.40
C PRO A 241 8.43 27.43 7.19
N LEU A 242 7.85 27.45 5.99
CA LEU A 242 8.65 27.47 4.76
C LEU A 242 9.02 28.92 4.45
N ALA A 243 10.25 29.14 3.98
CA ALA A 243 10.65 30.46 3.49
C ALA A 243 9.66 31.00 2.45
N GLN A 244 9.48 32.33 2.42
CA GLN A 244 8.56 32.98 1.50
C GLN A 244 8.95 32.68 0.04
N GLY A 245 7.99 32.17 -0.73
CA GLY A 245 8.19 31.79 -2.14
C GLY A 245 8.71 30.36 -2.37
N THR A 246 8.99 29.60 -1.32
CA THR A 246 9.28 28.15 -1.42
C THR A 246 7.99 27.37 -1.66
N TYR A 247 8.03 26.43 -2.59
CA TYR A 247 6.89 25.57 -2.93
C TYR A 247 7.33 24.11 -3.03
N VAL A 248 6.73 23.25 -2.20
CA VAL A 248 7.11 21.84 -2.09
C VAL A 248 6.18 20.99 -2.96
N THR A 249 6.77 20.18 -3.83
CA THR A 249 6.09 19.15 -4.61
C THR A 249 6.57 17.78 -4.13
N PHE A 250 5.68 16.96 -3.58
CA PHE A 250 6.02 15.59 -3.17
C PHE A 250 5.56 14.59 -4.24
N LEU A 251 6.48 13.78 -4.76
CA LEU A 251 6.18 12.68 -5.68
C LEU A 251 5.91 11.41 -4.87
N LEU A 252 4.63 11.03 -4.81
CA LEU A 252 4.14 9.87 -4.07
C LEU A 252 3.99 8.68 -5.03
N GLY A 253 4.84 7.66 -4.83
CA GLY A 253 4.91 6.48 -5.68
C GLY A 253 4.17 5.27 -5.11
N HIS A 254 4.20 5.09 -3.79
CA HIS A 254 3.79 3.90 -3.03
C HIS A 254 3.03 4.28 -1.74
N TYR A 255 2.09 3.42 -1.33
CA TYR A 255 1.21 3.70 -0.20
C TYR A 255 1.96 3.77 1.15
N GLN A 256 3.01 2.96 1.31
CA GLN A 256 3.86 3.00 2.51
C GLN A 256 4.53 4.36 2.71
N GLU A 257 4.90 5.07 1.63
CA GLU A 257 5.47 6.42 1.74
C GLU A 257 4.44 7.40 2.30
N PHE A 258 3.18 7.27 1.87
CA PHE A 258 2.09 8.09 2.40
C PHE A 258 1.96 7.92 3.91
N LEU A 259 1.91 6.67 4.41
CA LEU A 259 1.81 6.40 5.85
C LEU A 259 3.04 6.89 6.64
N LEU A 260 4.22 6.82 6.04
CA LEU A 260 5.46 7.22 6.69
C LEU A 260 5.57 8.75 6.81
N PHE A 261 5.13 9.48 5.79
CA PHE A 261 5.28 10.94 5.71
C PHE A 261 3.99 11.73 5.91
N GLN A 262 2.86 11.08 6.22
CA GLN A 262 1.63 11.76 6.63
C GLN A 262 1.86 12.79 7.75
N PRO A 263 2.63 12.52 8.83
CA PRO A 263 2.92 13.53 9.85
C PRO A 263 3.64 14.77 9.32
N PHE A 264 4.44 14.61 8.26
CA PHE A 264 5.11 15.71 7.58
C PHE A 264 4.13 16.50 6.71
N PHE A 265 3.27 15.81 5.95
CA PHE A 265 2.19 16.46 5.16
C PHE A 265 1.24 17.26 6.05
N ASP A 266 0.99 16.77 7.27
CA ASP A 266 0.10 17.41 8.23
C ASP A 266 0.55 18.81 8.65
N GLN A 267 1.85 19.12 8.55
CA GLN A 267 2.44 20.36 9.05
C GLN A 267 2.81 21.36 7.95
N LEU A 268 2.82 20.93 6.69
CA LEU A 268 3.13 21.81 5.57
C LEU A 268 1.98 22.79 5.29
N PRO A 269 2.28 24.06 4.98
CA PRO A 269 1.28 25.02 4.52
C PRO A 269 0.65 24.56 3.20
N THR A 270 -0.67 24.31 3.18
CA THR A 270 -1.39 23.77 2.01
C THR A 270 -1.36 24.67 0.78
N ASN A 271 -1.07 25.97 0.94
CA ASN A 271 -0.86 26.92 -0.15
C ASN A 271 0.57 26.90 -0.72
N GLN A 272 1.50 26.18 -0.10
CA GLN A 272 2.90 26.02 -0.50
C GLN A 272 3.27 24.55 -0.73
N PHE A 273 2.28 23.65 -0.77
CA PHE A 273 2.48 22.21 -0.84
C PHE A 273 1.50 21.55 -1.80
N ARG A 274 2.03 20.66 -2.64
CA ARG A 274 1.23 19.77 -3.48
C ARG A 274 1.81 18.37 -3.55
N VAL A 275 0.97 17.43 -3.97
CA VAL A 275 1.35 16.04 -4.22
C VAL A 275 1.19 15.67 -5.69
N LEU A 276 2.21 15.04 -6.26
CA LEU A 276 2.13 14.32 -7.53
C LEU A 276 1.87 12.85 -7.20
N LEU A 277 0.65 12.40 -7.45
CA LEU A 277 0.19 11.06 -7.14
C LEU A 277 0.32 10.18 -8.38
N ARG A 278 1.18 9.16 -8.32
CA ARG A 278 1.28 8.20 -9.43
C ARG A 278 0.02 7.33 -9.50
N SER A 279 -0.66 7.37 -10.64
CA SER A 279 -1.85 6.56 -10.90
C SER A 279 -1.78 5.79 -12.22
N GLY A 280 -2.74 4.89 -12.42
CA GLY A 280 -2.78 3.95 -13.55
C GLY A 280 -2.04 2.64 -13.26
N VAL A 281 -1.92 1.77 -14.27
CA VAL A 281 -1.44 0.37 -14.11
C VAL A 281 0.06 0.22 -13.77
N TYR A 282 0.74 1.35 -13.58
CA TYR A 282 2.08 1.43 -12.99
C TYR A 282 2.12 2.29 -11.72
N GLY A 283 1.03 2.93 -11.30
CA GLY A 283 0.92 3.41 -9.92
C GLY A 283 1.10 2.22 -9.00
N THR A 284 2.01 2.30 -8.03
CA THR A 284 2.25 1.18 -7.11
C THR A 284 1.19 1.11 -6.00
N ILE A 285 0.19 1.97 -6.09
CA ILE A 285 -0.92 2.09 -5.15
C ILE A 285 -2.17 1.50 -5.80
N PRO A 286 -2.71 0.38 -5.28
CA PRO A 286 -3.99 -0.20 -5.72
C PRO A 286 -5.14 0.81 -5.68
N SER A 287 -6.16 0.66 -6.55
CA SER A 287 -7.25 1.63 -6.72
C SER A 287 -7.91 2.06 -5.39
N GLY A 288 -8.41 1.13 -4.58
CA GLY A 288 -9.07 1.48 -3.32
C GLY A 288 -8.16 2.20 -2.30
N ARG A 289 -6.84 2.01 -2.40
CA ARG A 289 -5.84 2.71 -1.58
C ARG A 289 -5.52 4.11 -2.14
N VAL A 290 -5.66 4.31 -3.45
CA VAL A 290 -5.58 5.65 -4.08
C VAL A 290 -6.76 6.50 -3.61
N ASP A 291 -7.98 5.95 -3.65
CA ASP A 291 -9.19 6.66 -3.25
C ASP A 291 -9.14 7.14 -1.78
N SER A 292 -8.59 6.31 -0.88
CA SER A 292 -8.43 6.68 0.53
C SER A 292 -7.38 7.79 0.76
N ILE A 293 -6.30 7.81 -0.03
CA ILE A 293 -5.31 8.90 -0.04
C ILE A 293 -5.93 10.19 -0.58
N GLU A 294 -6.70 10.11 -1.65
CA GLU A 294 -7.38 11.26 -2.23
C GLU A 294 -8.38 11.88 -1.25
N ALA A 295 -9.19 11.04 -0.59
CA ALA A 295 -10.08 11.43 0.49
C ALA A 295 -9.33 12.20 1.60
N TYR A 296 -8.12 11.77 1.97
CA TYR A 296 -7.27 12.52 2.90
C TYR A 296 -6.83 13.89 2.32
N PHE A 297 -6.32 13.95 1.09
CA PHE A 297 -5.88 15.23 0.49
C PHE A 297 -7.03 16.22 0.32
N GLN A 298 -8.20 15.77 -0.09
CA GLN A 298 -9.40 16.59 -0.25
C GLN A 298 -9.82 17.22 1.08
N ARG A 299 -9.93 16.43 2.15
CA ARG A 299 -10.27 16.91 3.51
C ARG A 299 -9.27 17.98 3.98
N ARG A 300 -7.98 17.73 3.76
CA ARG A 300 -6.90 18.63 4.15
C ARG A 300 -6.68 19.81 3.19
N ARG A 301 -7.40 19.86 2.07
CA ARG A 301 -7.23 20.87 1.00
C ARG A 301 -5.79 20.92 0.48
N ILE A 302 -5.13 19.76 0.44
CA ILE A 302 -3.82 19.61 -0.19
C ILE A 302 -4.05 19.46 -1.70
N ALA A 303 -3.38 20.29 -2.50
CA ALA A 303 -3.47 20.16 -3.95
C ALA A 303 -2.77 18.86 -4.38
N TYR A 304 -3.44 18.05 -5.21
CA TYR A 304 -2.83 16.85 -5.77
C TYR A 304 -3.12 16.72 -7.27
N GLN A 305 -2.24 16.02 -7.98
CA GLN A 305 -2.38 15.74 -9.40
C GLN A 305 -2.01 14.30 -9.70
N HIS A 306 -2.87 13.62 -10.46
CA HIS A 306 -2.58 12.31 -11.02
C HIS A 306 -1.53 12.39 -12.12
N LEU A 307 -0.52 11.52 -12.02
CA LEU A 307 0.48 11.32 -13.06
C LEU A 307 0.38 9.91 -13.64
N THR A 308 0.02 9.87 -14.92
CA THR A 308 0.11 8.67 -15.78
C THR A 308 1.26 8.79 -16.80
N ALA A 309 1.81 9.99 -17.00
CA ALA A 309 2.93 10.28 -17.90
C ALA A 309 3.78 11.49 -17.44
N ILE A 310 5.08 11.51 -17.77
CA ILE A 310 6.00 12.60 -17.39
C ILE A 310 5.63 13.96 -18.01
N ASP A 311 5.03 13.96 -19.20
CA ASP A 311 4.66 15.22 -19.88
C ASP A 311 3.51 15.96 -19.18
N GLN A 312 2.83 15.30 -18.24
CA GLN A 312 1.77 15.89 -17.43
C GLN A 312 2.33 16.69 -16.25
N VAL A 313 3.62 16.59 -15.94
CA VAL A 313 4.21 17.32 -14.82
C VAL A 313 4.26 18.81 -15.15
N ASN A 314 3.46 19.59 -14.43
CA ASN A 314 3.40 21.04 -14.57
C ASN A 314 4.21 21.70 -13.47
N TRP A 315 5.43 22.12 -13.76
CA TRP A 315 6.25 22.92 -12.85
C TRP A 315 5.77 24.37 -12.81
N HIS A 316 5.94 25.06 -11.67
CA HIS A 316 5.66 26.48 -11.62
C HIS A 316 6.66 27.22 -12.51
N PRO A 317 6.25 28.29 -13.21
CA PRO A 317 7.20 29.12 -13.94
C PRO A 317 8.31 29.57 -12.99
N GLN A 318 9.58 29.36 -13.36
CA GLN A 318 10.75 29.69 -12.52
C GLN A 318 10.78 31.15 -12.01
N SER A 319 9.98 32.04 -12.61
CA SER A 319 9.83 33.44 -12.22
C SER A 319 8.81 33.69 -11.10
N GLN A 320 8.10 32.66 -10.58
CA GLN A 320 6.98 32.82 -9.63
C GLN A 320 7.15 32.08 -8.30
N ALA A 321 7.83 30.92 -8.26
CA ALA A 321 8.05 30.14 -7.04
C ALA A 321 9.37 29.35 -7.11
N LYS A 322 10.01 29.14 -5.96
CA LYS A 322 11.15 28.23 -5.80
C LYS A 322 10.61 26.82 -5.56
N ASP A 323 10.39 26.09 -6.64
CA ASP A 323 9.95 24.70 -6.57
C ASP A 323 11.03 23.82 -5.94
N ILE A 324 10.62 22.87 -5.12
CA ILE A 324 11.43 21.77 -4.58
C ILE A 324 10.69 20.47 -4.84
N LEU A 325 11.38 19.45 -5.37
CA LEU A 325 10.84 18.10 -5.51
C LEU A 325 11.35 17.21 -4.38
N ILE A 326 10.43 16.56 -3.68
CA ILE A 326 10.73 15.53 -2.69
C ILE A 326 10.14 14.20 -3.17
N THR A 327 10.88 13.10 -3.00
CA THR A 327 10.36 11.73 -3.16
C THR A 327 11.01 10.82 -2.12
N ALA A 328 10.47 9.64 -1.86
CA ALA A 328 11.17 8.62 -1.05
C ALA A 328 11.80 7.51 -1.90
N ILE A 329 11.53 7.53 -3.21
CA ILE A 329 11.89 6.48 -4.15
C ILE A 329 12.41 7.11 -5.44
N ASP A 330 13.67 6.87 -5.78
CA ASP A 330 14.25 7.26 -7.09
C ASP A 330 15.40 6.35 -7.56
N SER A 331 15.55 5.17 -6.98
CA SER A 331 16.64 4.26 -7.36
C SER A 331 16.42 3.60 -8.73
N THR A 332 17.50 3.21 -9.40
CA THR A 332 17.43 2.45 -10.67
C THR A 332 17.33 0.94 -10.47
N ALA A 333 17.36 0.46 -9.22
CA ALA A 333 17.43 -0.97 -8.89
C ALA A 333 16.16 -1.74 -9.27
N VAL A 334 14.99 -1.10 -9.16
CA VAL A 334 13.68 -1.75 -9.33
C VAL A 334 12.86 -0.97 -10.35
N THR A 335 12.15 -1.66 -11.25
CA THR A 335 11.34 -1.06 -12.33
C THR A 335 10.40 0.04 -11.85
N ASN A 336 9.75 -0.17 -10.70
CA ASN A 336 8.84 0.82 -10.11
C ASN A 336 9.57 2.11 -9.68
N HIS A 337 10.80 1.99 -9.20
CA HIS A 337 11.64 3.12 -8.78
C HIS A 337 12.20 3.89 -9.99
N ARG A 338 12.55 3.19 -11.08
CA ARG A 338 13.03 3.79 -12.35
C ARG A 338 12.08 4.84 -12.92
N ILE A 339 10.78 4.65 -12.75
CA ILE A 339 9.76 5.61 -13.19
C ILE A 339 9.85 6.90 -12.37
N ASN A 340 9.99 6.83 -11.03
CA ASN A 340 10.20 8.04 -10.23
C ASN A 340 11.52 8.73 -10.58
N ALA A 341 12.57 7.94 -10.80
CA ALA A 341 13.89 8.43 -11.18
C ALA A 341 13.82 9.34 -12.43
N ALA A 342 12.98 8.99 -13.41
CA ALA A 342 12.78 9.81 -14.60
C ALA A 342 12.10 11.18 -14.32
N ILE A 343 11.18 11.27 -13.35
CA ILE A 343 10.57 12.54 -12.93
C ILE A 343 11.59 13.39 -12.16
N VAL A 344 12.43 12.76 -11.35
CA VAL A 344 13.56 13.41 -10.67
C VAL A 344 14.54 13.99 -11.69
N ALA A 345 14.90 13.22 -12.73
CA ALA A 345 15.75 13.69 -13.81
C ALA A 345 15.16 14.92 -14.54
N GLU A 346 13.84 14.93 -14.78
CA GLU A 346 13.14 16.09 -15.34
C GLU A 346 13.19 17.31 -14.43
N ALA A 347 12.96 17.15 -13.12
CA ALA A 347 13.06 18.26 -12.17
C ALA A 347 14.48 18.87 -12.18
N ARG A 348 15.51 18.03 -12.13
CA ARG A 348 16.92 18.47 -12.18
C ARG A 348 17.24 19.19 -13.49
N ALA A 349 16.71 18.72 -14.62
CA ALA A 349 16.83 19.37 -15.92
C ALA A 349 16.23 20.79 -15.95
N GLN A 350 15.17 21.02 -15.17
CA GLN A 350 14.56 22.34 -14.97
C GLN A 350 15.26 23.16 -13.86
N GLY A 351 16.37 22.69 -13.30
CA GLY A 351 17.08 23.36 -12.20
C GLY A 351 16.31 23.36 -10.88
N ILE A 352 15.33 22.47 -10.72
CA ILE A 352 14.55 22.29 -9.49
C ILE A 352 15.37 21.39 -8.55
N PRO A 353 15.67 21.82 -7.30
CA PRO A 353 16.34 20.99 -6.33
C PRO A 353 15.54 19.73 -5.98
N THR A 354 16.24 18.62 -5.84
CA THR A 354 15.64 17.30 -5.59
C THR A 354 16.14 16.66 -4.30
N LEU A 355 15.21 16.15 -3.49
CA LEU A 355 15.51 15.52 -2.20
C LEU A 355 14.88 14.13 -2.13
N GLN A 356 15.66 13.16 -1.68
CA GLN A 356 15.15 11.83 -1.36
C GLN A 356 15.05 11.63 0.14
N LEU A 357 13.88 11.24 0.64
CA LEU A 357 13.70 10.77 2.01
C LEU A 357 13.92 9.26 2.10
N GLN A 358 14.67 8.80 3.10
CA GLN A 358 14.75 7.37 3.41
C GLN A 358 13.36 6.83 3.79
N HIS A 359 12.98 5.67 3.26
CA HIS A 359 11.64 5.07 3.41
C HIS A 359 11.60 3.68 4.06
N GLY A 360 12.72 3.19 4.58
CA GLY A 360 12.82 1.86 5.21
C GLY A 360 14.20 1.55 5.79
N LEU A 361 14.29 0.46 6.55
CA LEU A 361 15.55 -0.11 7.00
C LEU A 361 16.15 -0.96 5.90
N TRP A 362 17.46 -0.85 5.69
CA TRP A 362 18.20 -1.64 4.72
C TRP A 362 18.85 -2.84 5.41
N PRO A 363 18.49 -4.08 5.01
CA PRO A 363 19.10 -5.27 5.58
C PRO A 363 20.50 -5.53 5.03
N HIS A 364 21.35 -6.18 5.83
CA HIS A 364 22.78 -6.32 5.54
C HIS A 364 23.14 -7.08 4.25
N ALA A 365 22.30 -8.02 3.78
CA ALA A 365 22.65 -8.94 2.69
C ALA A 365 22.31 -8.44 1.27
N GLU A 366 21.43 -7.45 1.12
CA GLU A 366 20.98 -6.94 -0.20
C GLU A 366 22.01 -6.04 -0.91
N PHE A 367 23.06 -5.60 -0.23
CA PHE A 367 23.85 -4.45 -0.68
C PHE A 367 25.33 -4.76 -0.98
N GLN A 368 25.61 -5.93 -1.56
CA GLN A 368 26.91 -6.15 -2.22
C GLN A 368 26.99 -5.52 -3.62
N GLU A 369 25.90 -4.96 -4.16
CA GLU A 369 25.88 -4.30 -5.47
C GLU A 369 25.53 -2.79 -5.40
N PRO A 370 26.17 -1.93 -6.22
CA PRO A 370 25.96 -0.49 -6.21
C PRO A 370 24.60 -0.06 -6.80
N HIS A 371 23.81 0.73 -6.06
CA HIS A 371 22.55 1.32 -6.55
C HIS A 371 22.69 2.79 -6.92
N THR A 372 22.15 3.22 -8.07
CA THR A 372 22.16 4.63 -8.46
C THR A 372 20.93 5.36 -7.94
N ILE A 373 21.15 6.50 -7.28
CA ILE A 373 20.14 7.47 -6.84
C ILE A 373 20.33 8.75 -7.62
N LEU A 374 19.25 9.51 -7.86
CA LEU A 374 19.28 10.70 -8.70
C LEU A 374 19.10 12.00 -7.94
N CYS A 375 18.51 11.99 -6.76
CA CYS A 375 18.29 13.23 -6.01
C CYS A 375 19.62 13.92 -5.63
N ASP A 376 19.60 15.25 -5.58
CA ASP A 376 20.77 16.06 -5.20
C ASP A 376 21.08 15.92 -3.70
N HIS A 377 20.04 15.74 -2.89
CA HIS A 377 20.14 15.63 -1.44
C HIS A 377 19.47 14.35 -0.92
N LEU A 378 20.15 13.63 -0.02
CA LEU A 378 19.62 12.44 0.65
C LEU A 378 19.31 12.78 2.10
N LEU A 379 18.09 12.49 2.54
CA LEU A 379 17.61 12.73 3.90
C LEU A 379 17.53 11.38 4.61
N ALA A 380 18.56 11.11 5.42
CA ALA A 380 18.82 9.82 6.04
C ALA A 380 18.44 9.82 7.54
N TRP A 381 18.14 8.63 8.06
CA TRP A 381 17.82 8.40 9.46
C TRP A 381 19.07 8.16 10.32
N SER A 382 20.13 7.60 9.70
CA SER A 382 21.39 7.29 10.38
C SER A 382 22.61 7.52 9.49
N HIS A 383 23.78 7.61 10.13
CA HIS A 383 25.08 7.69 9.45
C HIS A 383 25.38 6.46 8.61
N ASP A 384 24.90 5.28 9.03
CA ASP A 384 25.19 4.02 8.35
C ASP A 384 24.49 3.89 6.99
N PHE A 385 23.42 4.66 6.76
CA PHE A 385 22.75 4.76 5.45
C PHE A 385 23.69 5.23 4.33
N GLU A 386 24.76 5.97 4.67
CA GLU A 386 25.68 6.52 3.66
C GLU A 386 26.68 5.49 3.10
N LYS A 387 26.99 4.44 3.87
CA LYS A 387 28.06 3.47 3.56
C LYS A 387 27.94 2.83 2.17
N PRO A 388 26.75 2.39 1.71
CA PRO A 388 26.61 1.81 0.38
C PRO A 388 26.88 2.81 -0.77
N PHE A 389 26.75 4.12 -0.52
CA PHE A 389 27.00 5.15 -1.53
C PHE A 389 28.46 5.62 -1.56
N GLN A 390 29.17 5.57 -0.43
CA GLN A 390 30.59 5.93 -0.38
C GLN A 390 31.46 4.99 -1.23
N LEU A 391 31.09 3.72 -1.35
CA LEU A 391 31.73 2.75 -2.25
C LEU A 391 31.66 3.16 -3.73
N GLN A 392 30.70 3.99 -4.15
CA GLN A 392 30.65 4.55 -5.52
C GLN A 392 31.58 5.76 -5.71
N THR A 393 32.02 6.38 -4.61
CA THR A 393 32.85 7.59 -4.62
C THR A 393 34.34 7.33 -4.45
N GLU A 394 34.80 6.10 -4.23
CA GLU A 394 36.24 5.80 -4.12
C GLU A 394 37.03 5.96 -5.45
N SER A 395 36.34 6.34 -6.55
CA SER A 395 36.97 6.84 -7.78
C SER A 395 37.09 8.37 -7.87
N ALA A 396 36.60 9.09 -6.85
CA ALA A 396 36.63 10.55 -6.79
C ALA A 396 38.04 11.06 -6.45
N THR A 397 38.63 11.80 -7.39
CA THR A 397 39.83 12.60 -7.14
C THR A 397 39.48 13.89 -6.40
N PRO A 398 40.45 14.62 -5.82
CA PRO A 398 40.19 15.90 -5.14
C PRO A 398 39.44 16.95 -5.98
N ASP A 399 39.39 16.78 -7.30
CA ASP A 399 38.70 17.64 -8.27
C ASP A 399 37.24 17.19 -8.59
N GLN A 400 36.74 16.09 -7.99
CA GLN A 400 35.38 15.57 -8.19
C GLN A 400 34.65 15.37 -6.85
N PRO A 401 33.84 16.33 -6.38
CA PRO A 401 33.11 16.19 -5.12
C PRO A 401 32.08 15.03 -5.14
N PRO A 402 31.65 14.52 -3.96
CA PRO A 402 30.62 13.49 -3.88
C PRO A 402 29.35 13.92 -4.62
N ARG A 403 28.74 12.97 -5.37
CA ARG A 403 27.60 13.24 -6.28
C ARG A 403 26.34 13.75 -5.57
N HIS A 404 26.20 13.52 -4.26
CA HIS A 404 25.00 13.81 -3.47
C HIS A 404 25.40 14.43 -2.11
N SER A 405 24.58 15.34 -1.58
CA SER A 405 24.73 15.81 -0.20
C SER A 405 23.82 15.00 0.73
N VAL A 406 24.38 14.39 1.77
CA VAL A 406 23.61 13.64 2.76
C VAL A 406 23.32 14.52 3.97
N HIS A 407 22.06 14.55 4.38
CA HIS A 407 21.55 15.24 5.56
C HIS A 407 20.90 14.23 6.49
N TYR A 408 21.26 14.28 7.75
CA TYR A 408 20.78 13.32 8.73
C TYR A 408 19.62 13.91 9.52
N VAL A 409 18.41 13.67 9.02
CA VAL A 409 17.21 14.38 9.47
C VAL A 409 16.29 13.54 10.34
N GLY A 410 16.55 12.24 10.48
CA GLY A 410 15.63 11.33 11.17
C GLY A 410 14.35 11.06 10.36
N CYS A 411 13.26 10.75 11.05
CA CYS A 411 11.98 10.39 10.42
C CYS A 411 10.82 11.09 11.15
N PRO A 412 10.02 11.93 10.46
CA PRO A 412 8.88 12.62 11.05
C PRO A 412 7.87 11.72 11.79
N ARG A 413 7.76 10.45 11.40
CA ARG A 413 6.92 9.46 12.09
C ARG A 413 7.49 9.05 13.44
N PHE A 414 8.81 8.93 13.56
CA PHE A 414 9.48 8.46 14.77
C PHE A 414 9.56 9.54 15.85
N ASP A 415 9.40 10.81 15.49
CA ASP A 415 9.24 11.92 16.45
C ASP A 415 8.09 11.66 17.44
N ALA A 416 7.05 10.95 17.01
CA ALA A 416 5.90 10.58 17.85
C ALA A 416 6.31 9.82 19.13
N TYR A 417 7.40 9.04 19.12
CA TYR A 417 7.85 8.30 20.31
C TYR A 417 8.50 9.19 21.37
N SER A 418 8.97 10.38 20.99
CA SER A 418 9.48 11.39 21.92
C SER A 418 8.39 12.39 22.33
N ASP A 419 7.46 12.70 21.42
CA ASP A 419 6.54 13.83 21.57
C ASP A 419 5.16 13.45 22.11
N LEU A 420 4.71 12.21 21.89
CA LEU A 420 3.38 11.76 22.32
C LEU A 420 3.45 10.99 23.65
N PRO A 421 2.55 11.27 24.60
CA PRO A 421 2.47 10.51 25.84
C PRO A 421 1.91 9.12 25.60
N SER A 422 2.22 8.20 26.51
CA SER A 422 1.62 6.86 26.52
C SER A 422 0.09 6.94 26.61
N ILE A 423 -0.59 6.03 25.93
CA ILE A 423 -2.05 5.94 25.90
C ILE A 423 -2.50 4.51 26.22
N GLU A 424 -3.70 4.36 26.80
CA GLU A 424 -4.28 3.04 27.03
C GLU A 424 -4.78 2.44 25.72
N ILE A 425 -4.62 1.13 25.54
CA ILE A 425 -5.15 0.45 24.35
C ILE A 425 -6.67 0.60 24.22
N ALA A 426 -7.40 0.67 25.34
CA ALA A 426 -8.84 0.92 25.37
C ALA A 426 -9.23 2.30 24.83
N ASP A 427 -8.35 3.30 24.89
CA ASP A 427 -8.60 4.62 24.30
C ASP A 427 -8.40 4.63 22.78
N LEU A 428 -7.76 3.59 22.23
CA LEU A 428 -7.62 3.38 20.79
C LEU A 428 -8.74 2.50 20.23
N LEU A 429 -9.12 1.44 20.95
CA LEU A 429 -10.02 0.40 20.45
C LEU A 429 -11.40 0.36 21.15
N GLY A 430 -11.60 1.10 22.24
CA GLY A 430 -12.84 1.08 23.01
C GLY A 430 -12.78 0.15 24.23
N ASP A 431 -13.87 0.16 25.00
CA ASP A 431 -13.93 -0.48 26.34
C ASP A 431 -13.70 -2.00 26.31
N TRP A 432 -14.01 -2.66 25.19
CA TRP A 432 -13.78 -4.10 25.05
C TRP A 432 -12.30 -4.48 25.17
N ALA A 433 -11.37 -3.60 24.74
CA ALA A 433 -9.95 -3.88 24.84
C ALA A 433 -9.44 -3.79 26.28
N ALA A 434 -10.19 -3.14 27.18
CA ALA A 434 -9.87 -3.06 28.60
C ALA A 434 -10.09 -4.40 29.35
N SER A 435 -10.72 -5.40 28.73
CA SER A 435 -10.92 -6.72 29.35
C SER A 435 -9.68 -7.62 29.31
N TYR A 436 -8.62 -7.20 28.61
CA TYR A 436 -7.38 -7.96 28.48
C TYR A 436 -6.31 -7.41 29.42
N GLU A 437 -5.52 -8.29 30.01
CA GLU A 437 -4.48 -7.91 30.97
C GLU A 437 -3.24 -7.35 30.27
N LYS A 438 -2.96 -7.89 29.08
CA LYS A 438 -1.77 -7.58 28.27
C LYS A 438 -2.14 -7.42 26.81
N SER A 439 -1.29 -6.72 26.06
CA SER A 439 -1.47 -6.47 24.63
C SER A 439 -0.16 -6.54 23.86
N VAL A 440 -0.19 -7.16 22.68
CA VAL A 440 0.98 -7.39 21.83
C VAL A 440 0.67 -6.95 20.41
N VAL A 441 1.51 -6.10 19.82
CA VAL A 441 1.46 -5.81 18.39
C VAL A 441 2.23 -6.91 17.65
N VAL A 442 1.58 -7.53 16.67
CA VAL A 442 2.21 -8.52 15.77
C VAL A 442 2.19 -7.97 14.35
N ALA A 443 3.34 -7.45 13.89
CA ALA A 443 3.44 -6.79 12.58
C ALA A 443 4.04 -7.70 11.52
N THR A 444 3.34 -7.85 10.38
CA THR A 444 3.77 -8.70 9.27
C THR A 444 4.34 -7.86 8.12
N ASN A 445 5.42 -8.35 7.51
CA ASN A 445 6.04 -7.80 6.30
C ASN A 445 6.24 -8.90 5.25
N LEU A 446 5.23 -9.74 5.08
CA LEU A 446 5.34 -11.02 4.37
C LEU A 446 5.25 -10.91 2.84
N HIS A 447 5.22 -9.70 2.30
CA HIS A 447 5.09 -9.46 0.85
C HIS A 447 6.38 -9.73 0.09
N TRP A 448 7.51 -9.82 0.79
CA TRP A 448 8.77 -10.18 0.15
C TRP A 448 8.79 -11.69 -0.10
N PRO A 449 9.08 -12.13 -1.34
CA PRO A 449 9.18 -13.56 -1.66
C PRO A 449 10.32 -14.25 -0.90
N LEU A 450 11.22 -13.47 -0.29
CA LEU A 450 12.28 -13.94 0.58
C LEU A 450 11.77 -14.58 1.88
N HIS A 451 10.54 -14.31 2.33
CA HIS A 451 9.96 -14.95 3.51
C HIS A 451 9.46 -16.37 3.20
N SER A 452 10.37 -17.34 3.06
CA SER A 452 10.04 -18.73 2.68
C SER A 452 9.09 -19.45 3.64
N GLN A 453 9.07 -19.06 4.92
CA GLN A 453 8.15 -19.56 5.96
C GLN A 453 7.04 -18.55 6.31
N GLY A 454 6.77 -17.57 5.44
CA GLY A 454 5.80 -16.51 5.72
C GLY A 454 4.38 -17.01 5.99
N GLY A 455 3.97 -18.10 5.33
CA GLY A 455 2.66 -18.72 5.52
C GLY A 455 2.41 -19.31 6.91
N GLU A 456 3.47 -19.57 7.69
CA GLU A 456 3.38 -20.18 9.03
C GLU A 456 3.06 -19.16 10.13
N VAL A 457 3.28 -17.87 9.87
CA VAL A 457 3.19 -16.80 10.90
C VAL A 457 1.77 -16.61 11.44
N LEU A 458 0.76 -16.56 10.55
CA LEU A 458 -0.63 -16.33 10.96
C LEU A 458 -1.25 -17.55 11.68
N PRO A 459 -1.12 -18.79 11.17
CA PRO A 459 -1.56 -19.98 11.90
C PRO A 459 -0.97 -20.05 13.30
N GLN A 460 0.35 -19.81 13.42
CA GLN A 460 1.02 -19.83 14.71
C GLN A 460 0.53 -18.71 15.64
N LEU A 461 0.29 -17.50 15.12
CA LEU A 461 -0.32 -16.41 15.88
C LEU A 461 -1.70 -16.81 16.44
N PHE A 462 -2.53 -17.46 15.63
CA PHE A 462 -3.86 -17.87 16.06
C PHE A 462 -3.81 -18.98 17.13
N GLU A 463 -2.86 -19.92 17.03
CA GLU A 463 -2.60 -20.89 18.08
C GLU A 463 -2.14 -20.22 19.38
N THR A 464 -1.14 -19.34 19.30
CA THR A 464 -0.64 -18.57 20.44
C THR A 464 -1.77 -17.78 21.11
N ALA A 465 -2.64 -17.13 20.32
CA ALA A 465 -3.76 -16.37 20.86
C ALA A 465 -4.79 -17.26 21.59
N ARG A 466 -5.05 -18.48 21.10
CA ARG A 466 -5.92 -19.45 21.78
C ARG A 466 -5.31 -19.95 23.10
N GLU A 467 -3.98 -20.05 23.18
CA GLU A 467 -3.27 -20.42 24.40
C GLU A 467 -3.15 -19.28 25.44
N MET A 468 -3.35 -18.02 25.01
CA MET A 468 -3.19 -16.82 25.83
C MET A 468 -4.46 -15.93 25.80
N PRO A 469 -5.61 -16.43 26.28
CA PRO A 469 -6.90 -15.73 26.17
C PRO A 469 -6.97 -14.38 26.92
N GLU A 470 -6.12 -14.18 27.92
CA GLU A 470 -5.97 -12.93 28.68
C GLU A 470 -5.16 -11.84 27.95
N THR A 471 -4.49 -12.21 26.85
CA THR A 471 -3.64 -11.32 26.05
C THR A 471 -4.34 -10.93 24.75
N LEU A 472 -4.37 -9.63 24.45
CA LEU A 472 -4.86 -9.06 23.19
C LEU A 472 -3.75 -9.01 22.15
N PHE A 473 -3.97 -9.61 20.99
CA PHE A 473 -3.03 -9.59 19.86
C PHE A 473 -3.52 -8.63 18.78
N LEU A 474 -2.73 -7.62 18.44
CA LEU A 474 -3.01 -6.66 17.38
C LEU A 474 -2.22 -7.06 16.13
N CYS A 475 -2.86 -7.79 15.22
CA CYS A 475 -2.25 -8.25 13.97
C CYS A 475 -2.20 -7.09 12.97
N LYS A 476 -1.05 -6.39 12.89
CA LYS A 476 -0.82 -5.28 11.97
C LYS A 476 -0.29 -5.82 10.64
N LEU A 477 -1.10 -5.75 9.59
CA LEU A 477 -0.67 -6.18 8.25
C LEU A 477 0.26 -5.16 7.58
N HIS A 478 1.09 -5.64 6.67
CA HIS A 478 1.79 -4.78 5.72
C HIS A 478 0.77 -4.04 4.84
N PRO A 479 0.98 -2.76 4.48
CA PRO A 479 0.00 -1.97 3.70
C PRO A 479 -0.32 -2.47 2.28
N VAL A 480 0.31 -3.56 1.83
CA VAL A 480 0.05 -4.18 0.52
C VAL A 480 -0.55 -5.58 0.64
N HIS A 481 -0.87 -6.00 1.88
CA HIS A 481 -1.45 -7.30 2.20
C HIS A 481 -2.91 -7.15 2.61
N ASP A 482 -3.76 -7.95 1.98
CA ASP A 482 -5.17 -8.09 2.31
C ASP A 482 -5.41 -9.52 2.85
N PHE A 483 -6.37 -9.69 3.78
CA PHE A 483 -6.81 -11.02 4.21
C PHE A 483 -7.73 -11.66 3.16
N GLN A 484 -7.64 -12.98 3.02
CA GLN A 484 -8.64 -13.76 2.28
C GLN A 484 -9.91 -13.90 3.13
N GLU A 485 -11.09 -13.96 2.49
CA GLU A 485 -12.37 -13.97 3.21
C GLU A 485 -12.49 -15.16 4.19
N GLU A 486 -11.93 -16.31 3.82
CA GLU A 486 -11.95 -17.52 4.64
C GLU A 486 -11.14 -17.38 5.92
N THR A 487 -10.09 -16.55 5.90
CA THR A 487 -9.22 -16.35 7.08
C THR A 487 -9.94 -15.61 8.20
N PHE A 488 -10.94 -14.77 7.88
CA PHE A 488 -11.71 -14.04 8.89
C PHE A 488 -12.50 -14.95 9.82
N ALA A 489 -12.95 -16.11 9.34
CA ALA A 489 -13.72 -17.06 10.14
C ALA A 489 -12.87 -17.76 11.22
N GLU A 490 -11.55 -17.77 11.07
CA GLU A 490 -10.63 -18.50 11.96
C GLU A 490 -10.01 -17.61 13.04
N ILE A 491 -10.18 -16.28 12.94
CA ILE A 491 -9.57 -15.29 13.82
C ILE A 491 -10.06 -15.49 15.26
N PRO A 492 -9.16 -15.80 16.22
CA PRO A 492 -9.54 -15.90 17.63
C PRO A 492 -10.10 -14.59 18.16
N SER A 493 -11.03 -14.66 19.12
CA SER A 493 -11.71 -13.47 19.68
C SER A 493 -10.78 -12.47 20.38
N ASN A 494 -9.54 -12.84 20.71
CA ASN A 494 -8.50 -11.97 21.28
C ASN A 494 -7.45 -11.55 20.24
N VAL A 495 -7.70 -11.74 18.95
CA VAL A 495 -6.91 -11.19 17.85
C VAL A 495 -7.72 -10.10 17.16
N MET A 496 -7.10 -8.93 16.98
CA MET A 496 -7.65 -7.80 16.25
C MET A 496 -6.78 -7.53 15.03
N VAL A 497 -7.38 -7.62 13.84
CA VAL A 497 -6.69 -7.33 12.58
C VAL A 497 -6.70 -5.83 12.31
N ILE A 498 -5.53 -5.26 12.12
CA ILE A 498 -5.32 -3.85 11.79
C ILE A 498 -4.63 -3.73 10.44
N ASP A 499 -5.44 -3.72 9.38
CA ASP A 499 -4.96 -3.35 8.06
C ASP A 499 -4.79 -1.82 7.93
N GLU A 500 -4.34 -1.36 6.78
CA GLU A 500 -4.12 0.05 6.52
C GLU A 500 -5.39 0.88 6.41
N PHE A 501 -6.53 0.30 6.05
CA PHE A 501 -7.80 1.04 5.98
C PHE A 501 -8.32 1.32 7.38
N VAL A 502 -8.32 0.34 8.27
CA VAL A 502 -8.62 0.53 9.70
C VAL A 502 -7.61 1.49 10.32
N SER A 503 -6.32 1.35 9.98
CA SER A 503 -5.27 2.27 10.45
C SER A 503 -5.54 3.71 10.03
N LEU A 504 -5.90 3.93 8.76
CA LEU A 504 -6.13 5.26 8.20
C LEU A 504 -7.44 5.86 8.69
N TYR A 505 -8.53 5.10 8.65
CA TYR A 505 -9.87 5.60 9.00
C TYR A 505 -10.00 5.87 10.49
N GLY A 506 -9.52 4.95 11.34
CA GLY A 506 -9.51 5.10 12.80
C GLY A 506 -8.31 5.87 13.35
N ASP A 507 -7.41 6.35 12.47
CA ASP A 507 -6.15 7.01 12.81
C ASP A 507 -5.33 6.22 13.87
N LEU A 508 -5.31 4.90 13.68
CA LEU A 508 -4.59 3.91 14.47
C LEU A 508 -3.18 3.74 13.91
N SER A 509 -2.41 4.83 13.87
CA SER A 509 -1.02 4.79 13.40
C SER A 509 -0.16 3.84 14.25
N THR A 510 0.85 3.22 13.62
CA THR A 510 1.75 2.29 14.31
C THR A 510 2.42 2.88 15.56
N PRO A 511 2.87 4.16 15.59
CA PRO A 511 3.36 4.76 16.83
C PRO A 511 2.38 4.71 17.99
N ARG A 512 1.10 4.99 17.74
CA ARG A 512 0.07 4.91 18.78
C ARG A 512 -0.15 3.49 19.25
N LEU A 513 -0.23 2.53 18.32
CA LEU A 513 -0.43 1.13 18.65
C LEU A 513 0.72 0.59 19.51
N ILE A 514 1.97 0.92 19.15
CA ILE A 514 3.16 0.48 19.87
C ILE A 514 3.27 1.15 21.24
N GLN A 515 3.00 2.45 21.34
CA GLN A 515 3.01 3.14 22.64
C GLN A 515 1.98 2.54 23.60
N ALA A 516 0.82 2.13 23.08
CA ALA A 516 -0.28 1.57 23.85
C ALA A 516 -0.13 0.09 24.22
N CYS A 517 0.75 -0.66 23.54
CA CYS A 517 0.91 -2.10 23.78
C CYS A 517 2.01 -2.43 24.81
N ASP A 518 2.03 -3.66 25.29
CA ASP A 518 3.04 -4.14 26.24
C ASP A 518 4.30 -4.68 25.54
N ALA A 519 4.16 -5.28 24.35
CA ALA A 519 5.28 -5.84 23.59
C ALA A 519 5.03 -5.79 22.06
N VAL A 520 6.10 -5.97 21.29
CA VAL A 520 6.09 -5.98 19.82
C VAL A 520 6.72 -7.28 19.32
N VAL A 521 6.01 -8.00 18.46
CA VAL A 521 6.54 -9.08 17.63
C VAL A 521 6.40 -8.65 16.18
N CYS A 522 7.41 -8.91 15.36
CA CYS A 522 7.32 -8.61 13.95
C CYS A 522 8.10 -9.63 13.12
N THR A 523 7.79 -9.75 11.83
CA THR A 523 8.78 -10.26 10.87
C THR A 523 9.82 -9.17 10.59
N LEU A 524 10.81 -9.39 9.72
CA LEU A 524 11.74 -8.31 9.33
C LEU A 524 10.98 -7.08 8.83
N SER A 525 10.94 -6.03 9.65
CA SER A 525 10.12 -4.85 9.46
C SER A 525 10.71 -3.65 10.21
N THR A 526 10.50 -2.46 9.65
CA THR A 526 10.79 -1.17 10.32
C THR A 526 10.12 -1.05 11.70
N VAL A 527 9.04 -1.81 11.92
CA VAL A 527 8.32 -1.91 13.20
C VAL A 527 9.23 -2.38 14.35
N ALA A 528 10.29 -3.13 14.08
CA ALA A 528 11.27 -3.50 15.09
C ALA A 528 11.96 -2.27 15.70
N LEU A 529 12.37 -1.31 14.86
CA LEU A 529 12.97 -0.05 15.29
C LEU A 529 11.94 0.81 16.03
N GLU A 530 10.70 0.87 15.54
CA GLU A 530 9.60 1.55 16.21
C GLU A 530 9.37 1.02 17.65
N GLY A 531 9.38 -0.30 17.85
CA GLY A 531 9.30 -0.91 19.18
C GLY A 531 10.48 -0.57 20.09
N ALA A 532 11.69 -0.57 19.52
CA ALA A 532 12.91 -0.18 20.23
C ALA A 532 12.88 1.30 20.67
N LEU A 533 12.49 2.21 19.79
CA LEU A 533 12.34 3.65 20.09
C LEU A 533 11.30 3.90 21.18
N ALA A 534 10.25 3.07 21.25
CA ALA A 534 9.23 3.11 22.29
C ALA A 534 9.64 2.42 23.60
N ASN A 535 10.87 1.88 23.70
CA ASN A 535 11.34 1.05 24.81
C ASN A 535 10.41 -0.14 25.13
N LYS A 536 9.84 -0.76 24.10
CA LYS A 536 9.00 -1.95 24.23
C LYS A 536 9.84 -3.22 24.01
N PRO A 537 9.58 -4.33 24.74
CA PRO A 537 10.13 -5.63 24.39
C PRO A 537 9.82 -5.98 22.92
N VAL A 538 10.86 -6.21 22.12
CA VAL A 538 10.77 -6.53 20.68
C VAL A 538 11.34 -7.93 20.40
N ALA A 539 10.62 -8.72 19.59
CA ALA A 539 11.16 -9.91 18.93
C ALA A 539 10.92 -9.88 17.41
N ILE A 540 11.88 -10.44 16.67
CA ILE A 540 11.79 -10.60 15.21
C ILE A 540 11.65 -12.09 14.89
N LEU A 541 10.58 -12.47 14.20
CA LEU A 541 10.35 -13.85 13.76
C LEU A 541 11.30 -14.22 12.61
N GLU A 542 11.92 -15.38 12.72
CA GLU A 542 12.69 -16.04 11.67
C GLU A 542 11.73 -16.70 10.69
N THR A 543 11.67 -16.18 9.48
CA THR A 543 10.76 -16.65 8.43
C THR A 543 11.51 -17.26 7.25
N GLY A 544 12.79 -17.61 7.42
CA GLY A 544 13.67 -18.07 6.34
C GLY A 544 14.12 -16.97 5.37
N ASN A 545 13.86 -15.70 5.70
CA ASN A 545 14.39 -14.57 4.93
C ASN A 545 15.91 -14.50 5.17
N PRO A 546 16.79 -14.39 4.14
CA PRO A 546 18.24 -14.34 4.33
C PRO A 546 18.75 -13.02 4.93
N ASN A 547 17.92 -11.97 4.93
CA ASN A 547 18.26 -10.66 5.47
C ASN A 547 18.25 -10.63 7.01
N ARG A 548 19.07 -9.76 7.62
CA ARG A 548 19.09 -9.53 9.09
C ARG A 548 19.25 -8.05 9.40
N TYR A 549 18.81 -7.64 10.59
CA TYR A 549 19.09 -6.33 11.15
C TYR A 549 20.25 -6.40 12.13
N GLU A 550 21.18 -5.45 12.01
CA GLU A 550 22.34 -5.35 12.89
C GLU A 550 21.89 -5.11 14.33
N GLY A 551 22.44 -5.86 15.29
CA GLY A 551 22.12 -5.72 16.71
C GLY A 551 20.80 -6.36 17.17
N MET A 552 20.08 -7.08 16.30
CA MET A 552 18.86 -7.81 16.65
C MET A 552 18.93 -9.27 16.19
N THR A 553 18.54 -10.21 17.06
CA THR A 553 18.44 -11.64 16.73
C THR A 553 17.01 -12.03 16.36
N THR A 554 16.88 -13.04 15.49
CA THR A 554 15.58 -13.62 15.15
C THR A 554 15.23 -14.80 16.07
N VAL A 555 13.94 -15.10 16.19
CA VAL A 555 13.41 -16.26 16.94
C VAL A 555 12.56 -17.16 16.04
N PRO A 556 12.59 -18.49 16.20
CA PRO A 556 11.76 -19.39 15.39
C PRO A 556 10.26 -19.12 15.54
N ILE A 557 9.49 -19.24 14.45
CA ILE A 557 8.02 -19.07 14.46
C ILE A 557 7.37 -20.01 15.48
N ALA A 558 7.77 -21.29 15.51
CA ALA A 558 7.26 -22.29 16.46
C ALA A 558 7.46 -21.94 17.95
N CYS A 559 8.33 -20.97 18.27
CA CYS A 559 8.56 -20.48 19.63
C CYS A 559 7.74 -19.22 19.96
N LEU A 560 6.80 -18.80 19.11
CA LEU A 560 6.05 -17.55 19.27
C LEU A 560 5.37 -17.44 20.64
N THR A 561 4.65 -18.47 21.08
CA THR A 561 3.94 -18.44 22.37
C THR A 561 4.90 -18.19 23.54
N GLU A 562 5.99 -18.94 23.59
CA GLU A 562 6.99 -18.80 24.66
C GLU A 562 7.73 -17.45 24.56
N THR A 563 8.00 -16.98 23.35
CA THR A 563 8.58 -15.65 23.11
C THR A 563 7.68 -14.57 23.68
N VAL A 564 6.37 -14.61 23.37
CA VAL A 564 5.41 -13.62 23.86
C VAL A 564 5.33 -13.63 25.39
N ARG A 565 5.25 -14.81 26.02
CA ARG A 565 5.28 -14.91 27.51
C ARG A 565 6.51 -14.23 28.08
N ASN A 566 7.69 -14.52 27.54
CA ASN A 566 8.94 -13.94 28.02
C ASN A 566 8.97 -12.42 27.83
N LEU A 567 8.56 -11.91 26.66
CA LEU A 567 8.50 -10.46 26.41
C LEU A 567 7.60 -9.73 27.41
N LEU A 568 6.44 -10.31 27.78
CA LEU A 568 5.48 -9.69 28.69
C LEU A 568 5.92 -9.67 30.16
N HIS A 569 6.90 -10.51 30.54
CA HIS A 569 7.39 -10.61 31.92
C HIS A 569 8.77 -9.96 32.14
N HIS A 570 9.48 -9.59 31.07
CA HIS A 570 10.83 -9.03 31.16
C HIS A 570 10.84 -7.54 30.81
N PRO A 571 11.12 -6.64 31.79
CA PRO A 571 11.26 -5.22 31.51
C PRO A 571 12.50 -4.96 30.66
N VAL A 572 12.38 -4.02 29.72
CA VAL A 572 13.48 -3.56 28.87
C VAL A 572 14.21 -2.40 29.54
N THR A 573 15.54 -2.37 29.38
CA THR A 573 16.37 -1.20 29.72
C THR A 573 16.73 -0.43 28.44
N PRO A 574 16.82 0.91 28.47
CA PRO A 574 17.19 1.70 27.29
C PRO A 574 18.49 1.24 26.61
N GLU A 575 19.43 0.69 27.39
CA GLU A 575 20.71 0.18 26.90
C GLU A 575 20.57 -1.05 26.00
N GLN A 576 19.49 -1.83 26.15
CA GLN A 576 19.26 -3.08 25.40
C GLN A 576 19.17 -2.85 23.89
N TYR A 577 18.60 -1.72 23.47
CA TYR A 577 18.42 -1.38 22.06
C TYR A 577 19.35 -0.26 21.59
N ALA A 578 20.27 0.21 22.44
CA ALA A 578 21.11 1.35 22.12
C ALA A 578 21.93 1.15 20.84
N SER A 579 22.51 -0.04 20.62
CA SER A 579 23.27 -0.35 19.40
C SER A 579 22.39 -0.39 18.15
N PHE A 580 21.20 -1.00 18.24
CA PHE A 580 20.25 -1.10 17.14
C PHE A 580 19.70 0.27 16.75
N ILE A 581 19.28 1.08 17.72
CA ILE A 581 18.85 2.48 17.50
C ILE A 581 20.02 3.30 16.95
N GLN A 582 21.24 3.12 17.49
CA GLN A 582 22.40 3.85 17.00
C GLN A 582 22.69 3.50 15.53
N HIS A 583 22.55 2.24 15.11
CA HIS A 583 22.81 1.86 13.73
C HIS A 583 21.77 2.45 12.76
N TYR A 584 20.49 2.46 13.14
CA TYR A 584 19.39 2.77 12.23
C TYR A 584 18.72 4.15 12.43
N TYR A 585 19.03 4.87 13.52
CA TYR A 585 18.41 6.15 13.88
C TYR A 585 19.30 7.09 14.74
N ASN A 586 20.57 7.29 14.37
CA ASN A 586 21.50 8.14 15.14
C ASN A 586 21.84 9.50 14.50
N GLY A 587 21.23 9.84 13.37
CA GLY A 587 21.73 10.91 12.53
C GLY A 587 21.38 12.35 12.98
N ARG A 588 20.39 12.52 13.86
CA ARG A 588 19.80 13.85 14.15
C ARG A 588 20.73 14.73 14.99
N THR A 589 20.94 15.97 14.53
CA THR A 589 21.88 16.96 15.10
C THR A 589 21.31 17.75 16.29
N ASP A 590 20.01 18.07 16.29
CA ASP A 590 19.21 18.61 17.39
C ASP A 590 17.73 18.78 16.97
N GLY A 591 16.77 18.86 17.91
CA GLY A 591 15.35 19.12 17.60
C GLY A 591 14.53 17.90 17.11
N SER A 592 13.35 18.15 16.52
CA SER A 592 12.52 17.09 15.90
C SER A 592 12.93 16.84 14.45
N SER A 593 12.68 15.63 13.94
CA SER A 593 13.00 15.29 12.54
C SER A 593 12.32 16.22 11.55
N GLN A 594 11.09 16.62 11.85
CA GLN A 594 10.32 17.59 11.04
C GLN A 594 11.00 18.96 10.95
N THR A 595 11.54 19.45 12.08
CA THR A 595 12.26 20.73 12.13
C THR A 595 13.53 20.66 11.28
N GLU A 596 14.22 19.54 11.35
CA GLU A 596 15.46 19.33 10.60
C GLU A 596 15.20 19.19 9.09
N VAL A 597 14.12 18.49 8.70
CA VAL A 597 13.66 18.48 7.29
C VAL A 597 13.38 19.90 6.80
N ALA A 598 12.66 20.73 7.57
CA ALA A 598 12.38 22.11 7.18
C ALA A 598 13.66 22.96 7.07
N ARG A 599 14.62 22.79 7.97
CA ARG A 599 15.93 23.45 7.92
C ARG A 599 16.66 23.12 6.62
N VAL A 600 16.65 21.84 6.21
CA VAL A 600 17.25 21.40 4.94
C VAL A 600 16.49 22.00 3.75
N LEU A 601 15.16 22.06 3.77
CA LEU A 601 14.37 22.67 2.70
C LEU A 601 14.71 24.16 2.53
N ASP A 602 14.83 24.92 3.63
CA ASP A 602 15.22 26.33 3.58
C ASP A 602 16.66 26.52 3.08
N GLN A 603 17.58 25.64 3.51
CA GLN A 603 18.97 25.64 3.04
C GLN A 603 19.04 25.38 1.53
N VAL A 604 18.30 24.38 1.04
CA VAL A 604 18.24 24.03 -0.38
C VAL A 604 17.55 25.13 -1.20
N ALA A 605 16.49 25.75 -0.68
CA ALA A 605 15.83 26.89 -1.31
C ALA A 605 16.73 28.15 -1.42
N ALA A 606 17.73 28.27 -0.55
CA ALA A 606 18.68 29.38 -0.54
C ALA A 606 19.89 29.15 -1.46
N GLN A 607 20.19 27.91 -1.85
CA GLN A 607 21.29 27.57 -2.73
C GLN A 607 20.99 27.92 -4.20
N ALA A 608 22.04 28.24 -4.95
CA ALA A 608 21.93 28.36 -6.41
C ALA A 608 21.63 26.98 -7.01
N ALA A 609 20.92 26.95 -8.15
CA ALA A 609 20.56 25.70 -8.82
C ALA A 609 21.80 24.77 -8.95
N PRO A 610 21.66 23.47 -8.61
CA PRO A 610 22.79 22.55 -8.53
C PRO A 610 23.56 22.46 -9.87
N SER A 611 24.88 22.19 -9.77
CA SER A 611 25.72 22.00 -10.95
C SER A 611 25.21 20.83 -11.79
N ARG A 612 25.06 21.02 -13.10
CA ARG A 612 24.57 20.00 -14.05
C ARG A 612 25.48 18.75 -14.19
N GLN A 613 26.65 18.75 -13.56
CA GLN A 613 27.57 17.61 -13.54
C GLN A 613 26.96 16.44 -12.76
N GLY A 614 26.83 15.28 -13.43
CA GLY A 614 26.21 14.06 -12.89
C GLY A 614 24.86 13.69 -13.54
N LEU A 615 24.18 14.64 -14.19
CA LEU A 615 22.95 14.39 -14.95
C LEU A 615 23.23 13.52 -16.20
N GLU A 616 24.38 13.71 -16.84
CA GLU A 616 24.81 13.01 -18.07
C GLU A 616 24.76 11.49 -17.96
N LEU A 617 25.61 10.92 -17.10
CA LEU A 617 25.76 9.46 -16.96
C LEU A 617 24.46 8.80 -16.47
N ALA A 618 23.71 9.48 -15.61
CA ALA A 618 22.48 8.94 -15.03
C ALA A 618 21.31 8.98 -16.03
N VAL A 619 21.19 10.07 -16.79
CA VAL A 619 20.26 10.16 -17.93
C VAL A 619 20.66 9.17 -19.02
N GLU A 620 21.95 8.97 -19.30
CA GLU A 620 22.39 7.98 -20.30
C GLU A 620 22.13 6.55 -19.85
N SER A 621 22.37 6.20 -18.58
CA SER A 621 22.02 4.88 -18.03
C SER A 621 20.51 4.65 -18.05
N LEU A 622 19.71 5.63 -17.58
CA LEU A 622 18.26 5.59 -17.68
C LEU A 622 17.82 5.47 -19.14
N ALA A 623 18.37 6.29 -20.03
CA ALA A 623 18.07 6.27 -21.46
C ALA A 623 18.40 4.92 -22.08
N HIS A 624 19.55 4.33 -21.75
CA HIS A 624 19.99 3.05 -22.27
C HIS A 624 19.08 1.92 -21.80
N GLU A 625 18.79 1.84 -20.50
CA GLU A 625 17.85 0.85 -19.95
C GLU A 625 16.42 1.04 -20.46
N PHE A 626 15.96 2.30 -20.64
CA PHE A 626 14.66 2.59 -21.24
C PHE A 626 14.64 2.29 -22.73
N LEU A 627 15.73 2.53 -23.46
CA LEU A 627 15.87 2.20 -24.89
C LEU A 627 15.90 0.68 -25.08
N GLN A 628 16.56 -0.08 -24.22
CA GLN A 628 16.50 -1.55 -24.25
C GLN A 628 15.06 -2.06 -24.06
N ASN A 629 14.34 -1.50 -23.09
CA ASN A 629 12.91 -1.80 -22.88
C ASN A 629 12.05 -1.37 -24.09
N PHE A 630 12.38 -0.25 -24.73
CA PHE A 630 11.68 0.27 -25.90
C PHE A 630 11.96 -0.53 -27.18
N GLU A 631 13.20 -0.97 -27.41
CA GLU A 631 13.60 -1.83 -28.52
C GLU A 631 12.95 -3.21 -28.40
N ALA A 632 12.85 -3.75 -27.18
CA ALA A 632 12.04 -4.94 -26.92
C ALA A 632 10.57 -4.72 -27.35
N CYS A 633 9.98 -3.56 -27.01
CA CYS A 633 8.62 -3.21 -27.44
C CYS A 633 8.47 -2.92 -28.94
N GLY A 634 9.51 -2.37 -29.58
CA GLY A 634 9.56 -2.01 -30.98
C GLY A 634 9.66 -3.23 -31.89
N ARG A 635 10.47 -4.23 -31.50
CA ARG A 635 10.55 -5.55 -32.15
C ARG A 635 9.19 -6.24 -32.16
N LEU A 636 8.52 -6.29 -31.00
CA LEU A 636 7.19 -6.85 -30.84
C LEU A 636 6.15 -6.19 -31.78
N ARG A 637 6.22 -4.86 -31.98
CA ARG A 637 5.33 -4.12 -32.89
C ARG A 637 5.64 -4.40 -34.37
N HIS A 638 6.91 -4.53 -34.73
CA HIS A 638 7.35 -4.83 -36.08
C HIS A 638 6.91 -6.24 -36.51
N GLU A 639 6.97 -7.19 -35.57
CA GLU A 639 6.49 -8.56 -35.76
C GLU A 639 4.97 -8.62 -35.94
N LEU A 640 4.20 -7.86 -35.14
CA LEU A 640 2.74 -7.74 -35.30
C LEU A 640 2.31 -7.04 -36.62
N GLN A 641 3.09 -6.07 -37.11
CA GLN A 641 2.85 -5.44 -38.41
C GLN A 641 3.20 -6.36 -39.58
N GLN A 642 4.25 -7.18 -39.45
CA GLN A 642 4.57 -8.21 -40.43
C GLN A 642 3.54 -9.33 -40.47
N ALA A 643 2.83 -9.57 -39.36
CA ALA A 643 1.67 -10.45 -39.27
C ALA A 643 0.36 -9.85 -39.86
N GLY A 644 0.41 -8.68 -40.51
CA GLY A 644 -0.73 -8.12 -41.24
C GLY A 644 -1.72 -7.29 -40.42
N MET A 645 -1.43 -6.99 -39.15
CA MET A 645 -2.28 -6.15 -38.30
C MET A 645 -1.91 -4.67 -38.47
N THR A 646 -2.55 -3.96 -39.40
CA THR A 646 -2.32 -2.52 -39.61
C THR A 646 -3.23 -1.62 -38.77
N ASP A 647 -2.64 -0.55 -38.25
CA ASP A 647 -3.21 0.48 -37.36
C ASP A 647 -3.97 1.56 -38.17
N HIS A 648 -5.15 1.28 -38.74
CA HIS A 648 -6.09 2.34 -39.21
C HIS A 648 -7.58 1.93 -39.23
N SER A 649 -8.36 2.65 -38.41
CA SER A 649 -9.76 3.10 -38.57
C SER A 649 -10.79 2.22 -39.31
N SER A 650 -11.67 1.57 -38.54
CA SER A 650 -13.13 1.76 -38.55
C SER A 650 -13.72 0.69 -37.64
N GLY A 651 -14.34 1.09 -36.52
CA GLY A 651 -14.93 0.11 -35.61
C GLY A 651 -16.01 -0.73 -36.29
N PRO A 652 -16.17 -2.01 -35.91
CA PRO A 652 -17.43 -2.69 -36.02
C PRO A 652 -18.11 -2.84 -34.64
N ALA A 653 -19.42 -2.68 -34.72
CA ALA A 653 -20.52 -2.94 -33.80
C ALA A 653 -20.24 -3.60 -32.44
N ALA A 654 -20.91 -3.02 -31.44
CA ALA A 654 -21.08 -3.50 -30.08
C ALA A 654 -21.35 -5.00 -29.97
N GLY A 655 -20.64 -5.64 -29.03
CA GLY A 655 -21.04 -6.92 -28.46
C GLY A 655 -19.94 -7.97 -28.38
N GLN A 656 -18.82 -7.70 -27.70
CA GLN A 656 -18.02 -8.64 -26.91
C GLN A 656 -16.80 -7.89 -26.34
N THR A 657 -16.71 -7.87 -25.01
CA THR A 657 -15.77 -7.06 -24.23
C THR A 657 -14.42 -7.76 -24.13
N ASP A 658 -13.48 -7.39 -25.00
CA ASP A 658 -12.06 -7.46 -24.67
C ASP A 658 -11.83 -6.76 -23.33
N SER A 659 -11.17 -7.42 -22.36
CA SER A 659 -10.89 -6.80 -21.06
C SER A 659 -9.98 -5.57 -21.25
N GLU A 660 -10.54 -4.37 -21.00
CA GLU A 660 -9.90 -3.05 -21.08
C GLU A 660 -8.55 -2.88 -20.35
N PRO A 661 -8.22 -3.56 -19.21
CA PRO A 661 -7.04 -3.22 -18.40
C PRO A 661 -5.69 -3.43 -19.09
N GLY A 662 -5.53 -4.49 -19.89
CA GLY A 662 -4.27 -4.82 -20.56
C GLY A 662 -3.93 -3.86 -21.70
N LYS A 663 -4.93 -3.52 -22.52
CA LYS A 663 -4.79 -2.53 -23.61
C LYS A 663 -4.53 -1.13 -23.05
N GLU A 664 -5.11 -0.79 -21.90
CA GLU A 664 -4.90 0.49 -21.22
C GLU A 664 -3.52 0.60 -20.54
N ARG A 665 -3.03 -0.48 -19.91
CA ARG A 665 -1.65 -0.59 -19.37
C ARG A 665 -0.60 -0.30 -20.44
N TRP A 666 -0.73 -0.94 -21.61
CA TRP A 666 0.17 -0.74 -22.74
C TRP A 666 0.09 0.66 -23.35
N ARG A 667 -1.10 1.27 -23.41
CA ARG A 667 -1.28 2.67 -23.86
C ARG A 667 -0.58 3.64 -22.91
N HIS A 668 -0.71 3.46 -21.60
CA HIS A 668 -0.06 4.32 -20.59
C HIS A 668 1.46 4.17 -20.57
N LEU A 669 2.02 2.96 -20.63
CA LEU A 669 3.48 2.77 -20.74
C LEU A 669 4.02 3.40 -22.02
N ARG A 670 3.35 3.19 -23.17
CA ARG A 670 3.75 3.82 -24.44
C ARG A 670 3.68 5.34 -24.36
N LYS A 671 2.67 5.91 -23.70
CA LYS A 671 2.56 7.37 -23.49
C LYS A 671 3.71 7.90 -22.63
N TYR A 672 4.04 7.18 -21.54
CA TYR A 672 5.15 7.48 -20.65
C TYR A 672 6.50 7.42 -21.39
N LEU A 673 6.80 6.31 -22.07
CA LEU A 673 8.04 6.11 -22.82
C LEU A 673 8.16 7.08 -24.01
N ARG A 674 7.06 7.41 -24.70
CA ARG A 674 7.05 8.43 -25.77
C ARG A 674 7.31 9.84 -25.22
N SER A 675 6.74 10.17 -24.07
CA SER A 675 7.01 11.44 -23.39
C SER A 675 8.50 11.55 -23.03
N LEU A 676 9.07 10.49 -22.45
CA LEU A 676 10.50 10.38 -22.18
C LEU A 676 11.36 10.56 -23.43
N GLN A 677 11.03 9.86 -24.51
CA GLN A 677 11.76 9.93 -25.78
C GLN A 677 11.76 11.35 -26.37
N LYS A 678 10.63 12.08 -26.25
CA LYS A 678 10.56 13.49 -26.65
C LYS A 678 11.45 14.40 -25.82
N ARG A 679 11.70 14.06 -24.56
CA ARG A 679 12.54 14.85 -23.64
C ARG A 679 14.01 14.44 -23.64
N LEU A 680 14.35 13.27 -24.17
CA LEU A 680 15.72 12.77 -24.29
C LEU A 680 16.70 13.77 -24.94
N PRO A 681 16.34 14.47 -26.04
CA PRO A 681 17.21 15.48 -26.64
C PRO A 681 17.41 16.68 -25.70
N THR A 682 16.36 17.10 -24.99
CA THR A 682 16.43 18.16 -23.97
C THR A 682 17.39 17.75 -22.86
N PHE A 683 17.25 16.53 -22.33
CA PHE A 683 18.14 16.02 -21.30
C PHE A 683 19.59 15.96 -21.78
N ARG A 684 19.86 15.42 -22.98
CA ARG A 684 21.19 15.39 -23.60
C ARG A 684 21.80 16.78 -23.84
N SER A 685 20.98 17.76 -24.22
CA SER A 685 21.44 19.15 -24.45
C SER A 685 21.79 19.88 -23.15
N LEU A 686 21.11 19.56 -22.06
CA LEU A 686 21.36 20.12 -20.74
C LEU A 686 22.57 19.47 -20.08
N ALA A 687 22.80 18.20 -20.39
CA ALA A 687 23.93 17.39 -20.01
C ALA A 687 25.27 17.97 -20.53
N ALA A 688 25.31 18.37 -21.81
CA ALA A 688 26.54 18.71 -22.53
C ALA A 688 27.46 19.71 -21.79
N PRO A 689 28.78 19.45 -21.73
CA PRO A 689 29.72 20.34 -21.06
C PRO A 689 29.78 21.71 -21.74
N ALA A 690 29.98 22.77 -20.95
CA ALA A 690 30.30 24.09 -21.50
C ALA A 690 31.52 23.97 -22.43
N PRO A 691 31.53 24.64 -23.60
CA PRO A 691 32.57 24.43 -24.60
C PRO A 691 33.94 24.79 -24.02
N SER A 692 34.80 23.78 -23.84
CA SER A 692 36.21 23.99 -23.51
C SER A 692 36.95 24.62 -24.70
N PRO A 693 38.00 25.44 -24.45
CA PRO A 693 38.82 26.00 -25.52
C PRO A 693 39.53 24.90 -26.31
N ALA A 694 39.81 25.17 -27.58
CA ALA A 694 40.30 24.23 -28.59
C ALA A 694 41.48 23.33 -28.15
N PRO A 695 41.54 22.08 -28.64
CA PRO A 695 42.52 21.09 -28.19
C PRO A 695 43.92 21.37 -28.72
N ALA A 696 44.92 21.23 -27.86
CA ALA A 696 46.32 21.11 -28.26
C ALA A 696 46.64 19.64 -28.65
N THR A 697 47.55 19.52 -29.61
CA THR A 697 48.01 18.31 -30.33
C THR A 697 48.31 17.06 -29.48
N PRO A 698 48.09 15.85 -30.04
CA PRO A 698 48.30 14.58 -29.34
C PRO A 698 49.78 14.18 -29.27
N VAL A 699 50.21 13.70 -28.10
CA VAL A 699 51.50 13.04 -27.89
C VAL A 699 51.29 11.52 -27.91
N ASN A 700 52.19 10.85 -28.62
CA ASN A 700 52.22 9.41 -28.90
C ASN A 700 52.74 8.64 -27.67
N VAL A 701 52.08 7.56 -27.24
CA VAL A 701 52.58 6.60 -26.25
C VAL A 701 52.40 5.17 -26.77
N PRO A 702 53.41 4.27 -26.66
CA PRO A 702 53.37 2.91 -27.24
C PRO A 702 52.66 1.88 -26.33
N PRO A 703 52.27 0.70 -26.86
CA PRO A 703 51.50 -0.30 -26.14
C PRO A 703 52.38 -1.17 -25.23
N GLN A 704 51.94 -1.41 -23.99
CA GLN A 704 52.52 -2.42 -23.10
C GLN A 704 51.48 -3.50 -22.73
N VAL A 705 51.82 -4.71 -23.16
CA VAL A 705 51.60 -6.06 -22.62
C VAL A 705 50.65 -6.21 -21.41
N ALA A 706 49.56 -6.97 -21.61
CA ALA A 706 48.74 -7.53 -20.54
C ALA A 706 49.20 -8.97 -20.25
N GLU A 707 49.70 -9.21 -19.04
CA GLU A 707 49.93 -10.55 -18.48
C GLU A 707 48.67 -11.04 -17.75
N ALA A 708 48.33 -12.30 -17.98
CA ALA A 708 47.21 -13.01 -17.37
C ALA A 708 47.59 -13.57 -15.99
N LEU A 709 46.69 -13.45 -15.01
CA LEU A 709 46.77 -14.11 -13.71
C LEU A 709 45.95 -15.42 -13.71
N PRO A 710 46.40 -16.48 -12.99
CA PRO A 710 45.81 -17.81 -13.09
C PRO A 710 44.58 -18.02 -12.19
N ALA A 711 43.67 -18.87 -12.65
CA ALA A 711 42.52 -19.36 -11.91
C ALA A 711 42.90 -20.48 -10.92
N SER A 712 42.33 -20.45 -9.72
CA SER A 712 42.42 -21.52 -8.71
C SER A 712 41.28 -22.54 -8.88
N PRO A 713 41.49 -23.83 -8.56
CA PRO A 713 40.55 -24.91 -8.90
C PRO A 713 39.43 -25.08 -7.86
N VAL A 714 38.22 -25.35 -8.36
CA VAL A 714 37.07 -25.82 -7.57
C VAL A 714 37.10 -27.35 -7.54
N THR A 715 37.13 -27.91 -6.33
CA THR A 715 37.11 -29.35 -6.09
C THR A 715 35.69 -29.90 -6.23
N GLN A 716 35.47 -30.79 -7.20
CA GLN A 716 34.22 -31.57 -7.32
C GLN A 716 34.21 -32.70 -6.28
N GLN A 717 33.19 -32.73 -5.42
CA GLN A 717 32.85 -33.93 -4.64
C GLN A 717 31.85 -34.78 -5.43
N THR A 718 32.27 -36.00 -5.74
CA THR A 718 31.48 -37.06 -6.37
C THR A 718 30.55 -37.71 -5.35
N VAL A 719 29.26 -37.84 -5.69
CA VAL A 719 28.28 -38.70 -4.99
C VAL A 719 28.10 -40.00 -5.80
N ALA A 720 28.07 -41.14 -5.11
CA ALA A 720 28.01 -42.49 -5.66
C ALA A 720 26.61 -42.86 -6.23
N PRO A 721 26.51 -43.85 -7.16
CA PRO A 721 25.28 -44.11 -7.91
C PRO A 721 24.32 -45.05 -7.17
N VAL A 722 23.02 -44.76 -7.27
CA VAL A 722 21.92 -45.67 -6.90
C VAL A 722 21.34 -46.31 -8.18
N ALA A 723 20.84 -47.54 -8.04
CA ALA A 723 20.67 -48.56 -9.07
C ALA A 723 19.59 -48.31 -10.15
N SER A 724 19.96 -48.70 -11.38
CA SER A 724 19.16 -49.14 -12.55
C SER A 724 17.74 -48.58 -12.75
N SER A 725 17.63 -47.40 -13.36
CA SER A 725 16.43 -47.00 -14.12
C SER A 725 16.62 -47.31 -15.61
N LYS A 726 15.53 -47.70 -16.29
CA LYS A 726 15.43 -47.90 -17.75
C LYS A 726 15.96 -46.62 -18.43
N ARG A 727 17.02 -46.71 -19.24
CA ARG A 727 17.54 -45.55 -19.99
C ARG A 727 16.53 -45.22 -21.08
N LEU A 728 15.81 -44.12 -20.93
CA LEU A 728 14.82 -43.65 -21.89
C LEU A 728 15.55 -42.83 -22.95
N THR A 729 15.17 -43.00 -24.21
CA THR A 729 15.66 -42.18 -25.32
C THR A 729 14.48 -41.50 -25.99
N PHE A 730 14.71 -40.35 -26.64
CA PHE A 730 13.67 -39.73 -27.46
C PHE A 730 13.11 -40.75 -28.47
N GLY A 731 11.78 -40.86 -28.54
CA GLY A 731 11.08 -41.86 -29.34
C GLY A 731 10.84 -43.22 -28.67
N SER A 732 11.17 -43.41 -27.39
CA SER A 732 10.95 -44.68 -26.67
C SER A 732 9.96 -44.59 -25.50
N LEU A 733 9.25 -43.47 -25.34
CA LEU A 733 8.30 -43.27 -24.25
C LEU A 733 7.01 -44.03 -24.56
N GLN A 734 6.56 -44.86 -23.62
CA GLN A 734 5.33 -45.63 -23.73
C GLN A 734 4.13 -44.87 -23.16
N SER A 735 4.35 -43.96 -22.21
CA SER A 735 3.30 -43.14 -21.59
C SER A 735 3.81 -41.76 -21.17
N ARG A 736 2.90 -40.78 -21.07
CA ARG A 736 3.17 -39.47 -20.46
C ARG A 736 3.67 -39.54 -19.02
N GLU A 737 3.45 -40.66 -18.33
CA GLU A 737 4.01 -40.90 -17.01
C GLU A 737 5.54 -41.11 -17.01
N GLU A 738 6.16 -41.32 -18.18
CA GLU A 738 7.61 -41.45 -18.32
C GLU A 738 8.32 -40.09 -18.57
N PHE A 739 7.59 -38.99 -18.79
CA PHE A 739 8.20 -37.65 -18.95
C PHE A 739 9.10 -37.23 -17.78
N PRO A 740 8.72 -37.43 -16.51
CA PRO A 740 9.57 -37.04 -15.39
C PRO A 740 10.95 -37.71 -15.39
N GLU A 741 11.04 -38.99 -15.73
CA GLU A 741 12.32 -39.71 -15.83
C GLU A 741 13.13 -39.23 -17.05
N LEU A 742 12.48 -38.94 -18.18
CA LEU A 742 13.13 -38.31 -19.33
C LEU A 742 13.77 -36.97 -18.93
N LEU A 743 13.03 -36.10 -18.22
CA LEU A 743 13.54 -34.81 -17.76
C LEU A 743 14.77 -34.96 -16.85
N ARG A 744 14.77 -35.94 -15.94
CA ARG A 744 15.95 -36.24 -15.11
C ARG A 744 17.16 -36.66 -15.93
N GLN A 745 16.96 -37.57 -16.89
CA GLN A 745 18.06 -38.08 -17.71
C GLN A 745 18.67 -36.99 -18.60
N LEU A 746 17.88 -35.97 -18.96
CA LEU A 746 18.33 -34.78 -19.70
C LEU A 746 18.88 -33.67 -18.80
N GLY A 747 18.77 -33.78 -17.48
CA GLY A 747 19.19 -32.74 -16.54
C GLY A 747 18.28 -31.50 -16.55
N LEU A 748 17.04 -31.64 -17.01
CA LEU A 748 16.03 -30.58 -17.11
C LEU A 748 15.24 -30.48 -15.80
N ASN A 749 15.80 -29.77 -14.82
CA ASN A 749 15.28 -29.66 -13.45
C ASN A 749 14.88 -28.22 -13.05
N GLY A 750 14.81 -27.30 -14.01
CA GLY A 750 14.42 -25.91 -13.82
C GLY A 750 12.91 -25.72 -13.69
N LEU A 751 12.35 -24.83 -14.50
CA LEU A 751 10.92 -24.50 -14.44
C LEU A 751 10.14 -25.33 -15.44
N GLY A 752 9.03 -25.92 -15.00
CA GLY A 752 8.04 -26.55 -15.87
C GLY A 752 6.74 -25.77 -15.88
N ILE A 753 5.91 -25.98 -16.90
CA ILE A 753 4.54 -25.45 -16.94
C ILE A 753 3.59 -26.43 -17.63
N GLU A 754 2.44 -26.66 -17.01
CA GLU A 754 1.30 -27.37 -17.60
C GLU A 754 0.21 -26.35 -17.96
N LEU A 755 -0.28 -26.45 -19.20
CA LEU A 755 -1.32 -25.59 -19.76
C LEU A 755 -2.57 -26.43 -19.98
N GLY A 756 -3.56 -26.26 -19.09
CA GLY A 756 -4.76 -27.10 -18.98
C GLY A 756 -4.57 -28.15 -17.90
N VAL A 757 -5.13 -27.89 -16.72
CA VAL A 757 -4.79 -28.59 -15.47
C VAL A 757 -6.00 -29.37 -14.93
N ALA A 758 -7.22 -28.94 -15.25
CA ALA A 758 -8.45 -29.51 -14.71
C ALA A 758 -8.39 -29.60 -13.16
N ALA A 759 -8.63 -30.78 -12.59
CA ALA A 759 -8.54 -31.03 -11.15
C ALA A 759 -7.08 -31.21 -10.61
N GLY A 760 -6.06 -31.09 -11.46
CA GLY A 760 -4.64 -31.07 -11.08
C GLY A 760 -3.92 -32.42 -11.02
N ALA A 761 -4.54 -33.51 -11.49
CA ALA A 761 -3.99 -34.86 -11.34
C ALA A 761 -2.62 -35.07 -12.03
N TYR A 762 -2.43 -34.49 -13.23
CA TYR A 762 -1.17 -34.67 -13.95
C TYR A 762 -0.08 -33.73 -13.44
N SER A 763 -0.39 -32.46 -13.13
CA SER A 763 0.49 -31.58 -12.36
C SER A 763 1.00 -32.23 -11.07
N ASP A 764 0.11 -32.89 -10.33
CA ASP A 764 0.44 -33.59 -9.09
C ASP A 764 1.43 -34.74 -9.34
N PHE A 765 1.19 -35.54 -10.38
CA PHE A 765 2.08 -36.60 -10.82
C PHE A 765 3.47 -36.06 -11.24
N LEU A 766 3.51 -35.01 -12.06
CA LEU A 766 4.75 -34.37 -12.50
C LEU A 766 5.57 -33.84 -11.33
N LEU A 767 4.94 -33.23 -10.32
CA LEU A 767 5.61 -32.71 -9.13
C LEU A 767 6.17 -33.81 -8.24
N GLU A 768 5.45 -34.92 -8.09
CA GLU A 768 5.87 -36.07 -7.30
C GLU A 768 7.02 -36.85 -7.96
N HIS A 769 7.00 -36.95 -9.29
CA HIS A 769 7.89 -37.86 -10.02
C HIS A 769 8.96 -37.16 -10.86
N SER A 770 9.04 -35.83 -10.91
CA SER A 770 10.12 -35.10 -11.60
C SER A 770 11.00 -34.34 -10.61
N ASP A 771 12.17 -33.88 -11.08
CA ASP A 771 13.08 -33.02 -10.32
C ASP A 771 12.90 -31.53 -10.66
N LEU A 772 11.79 -31.14 -11.32
CA LEU A 772 11.51 -29.74 -11.65
C LEU A 772 11.49 -28.87 -10.39
N ARG A 773 12.20 -27.73 -10.43
CA ARG A 773 12.29 -26.79 -9.31
C ARG A 773 10.93 -26.18 -8.98
N ILE A 774 10.19 -25.77 -10.00
CA ILE A 774 8.81 -25.28 -9.87
C ILE A 774 8.02 -25.74 -11.09
N LEU A 775 6.81 -26.27 -10.88
CA LEU A 775 5.80 -26.47 -11.91
C LEU A 775 4.73 -25.39 -11.77
N PHE A 776 4.50 -24.64 -12.85
CA PHE A 776 3.36 -23.74 -12.97
C PHE A 776 2.18 -24.51 -13.58
N SER A 777 1.02 -24.45 -12.92
CA SER A 777 -0.19 -25.13 -13.35
C SER A 777 -1.21 -24.09 -13.76
N VAL A 778 -1.40 -23.88 -15.07
CA VAL A 778 -2.25 -22.81 -15.62
C VAL A 778 -3.54 -23.37 -16.20
N ASP A 779 -4.66 -22.85 -15.74
CA ASP A 779 -5.98 -23.13 -16.30
C ASP A 779 -6.92 -21.94 -16.04
N ARG A 780 -7.96 -21.78 -16.87
CA ARG A 780 -8.94 -20.70 -16.71
C ARG A 780 -10.11 -21.08 -15.81
N TRP A 781 -10.41 -22.37 -15.64
CA TRP A 781 -11.52 -22.90 -14.82
C TRP A 781 -12.87 -22.17 -15.00
N THR A 782 -13.13 -21.70 -16.22
CA THR A 782 -14.31 -20.89 -16.57
C THR A 782 -15.02 -21.43 -17.83
N ASP A 783 -14.67 -22.64 -18.24
CA ASP A 783 -15.09 -23.29 -19.48
C ASP A 783 -15.62 -24.71 -19.24
N HIS A 784 -14.95 -25.74 -19.77
CA HIS A 784 -15.19 -27.15 -19.48
C HIS A 784 -14.87 -27.49 -18.02
N HIS A 785 -14.07 -26.66 -17.35
CA HIS A 785 -13.81 -26.74 -15.92
C HIS A 785 -14.45 -25.60 -15.13
N ASN A 786 -14.70 -25.85 -13.85
CA ASN A 786 -15.40 -24.91 -12.97
C ASN A 786 -14.61 -24.59 -11.68
N ASP A 787 -15.15 -23.67 -10.87
CA ASP A 787 -14.53 -23.23 -9.62
C ASP A 787 -14.32 -24.35 -8.59
N GLU A 788 -15.07 -25.45 -8.62
CA GLU A 788 -14.82 -26.61 -7.76
C GLU A 788 -13.54 -27.34 -8.18
N GLU A 789 -13.35 -27.56 -9.47
CA GLU A 789 -12.11 -28.18 -9.99
C GLU A 789 -10.91 -27.27 -9.76
N ALA A 790 -11.07 -25.95 -9.87
CA ALA A 790 -10.04 -24.99 -9.47
C ALA A 790 -9.65 -25.18 -8.01
N ARG A 791 -10.64 -25.26 -7.11
CA ARG A 791 -10.41 -25.49 -5.69
C ARG A 791 -9.79 -26.86 -5.43
N GLN A 792 -10.16 -27.90 -6.18
CA GLN A 792 -9.56 -29.22 -6.08
C GLN A 792 -8.10 -29.21 -6.51
N ALA A 793 -7.76 -28.61 -7.65
CA ALA A 793 -6.39 -28.46 -8.12
C ALA A 793 -5.54 -27.68 -7.11
N HIS A 794 -6.03 -26.54 -6.59
CA HIS A 794 -5.32 -25.77 -5.57
C HIS A 794 -5.07 -26.58 -4.30
N ARG A 795 -6.07 -27.33 -3.79
CA ARG A 795 -5.91 -28.20 -2.61
C ARG A 795 -4.91 -29.33 -2.86
N LEU A 796 -5.02 -30.02 -3.99
CA LEU A 796 -4.18 -31.17 -4.33
C LEU A 796 -2.73 -30.73 -4.49
N LEU A 797 -2.49 -29.65 -5.24
CA LEU A 797 -1.15 -29.18 -5.58
C LEU A 797 -0.46 -28.41 -4.46
N ALA A 798 -1.21 -27.83 -3.51
CA ALA A 798 -0.65 -27.19 -2.32
C ALA A 798 0.26 -28.11 -1.50
N ARG A 799 0.06 -29.44 -1.55
CA ARG A 799 0.92 -30.42 -0.86
C ARG A 799 2.38 -30.38 -1.33
N HIS A 800 2.63 -29.89 -2.54
CA HIS A 800 3.97 -29.73 -3.11
C HIS A 800 4.63 -28.38 -2.76
N SER A 801 3.94 -27.54 -1.97
CA SER A 801 4.46 -26.29 -1.41
C SER A 801 5.16 -25.43 -2.48
N VAL A 802 6.40 -25.00 -2.22
CA VAL A 802 7.17 -24.09 -3.08
C VAL A 802 7.48 -24.63 -4.48
N ARG A 803 7.28 -25.93 -4.72
CA ARG A 803 7.47 -26.53 -6.05
C ARG A 803 6.25 -26.37 -6.94
N SER A 804 5.08 -25.99 -6.42
CA SER A 804 3.87 -25.79 -7.21
C SER A 804 3.41 -24.34 -7.22
N SER A 805 2.98 -23.85 -8.38
CA SER A 805 2.34 -22.54 -8.54
C SER A 805 1.10 -22.67 -9.42
N VAL A 806 -0.08 -22.65 -8.81
CA VAL A 806 -1.36 -22.74 -9.53
C VAL A 806 -1.81 -21.34 -9.95
N LEU A 807 -2.11 -21.15 -11.24
CA LEU A 807 -2.42 -19.87 -11.86
C LEU A 807 -3.79 -19.95 -12.55
N LYS A 808 -4.83 -19.37 -11.91
CA LYS A 808 -6.16 -19.23 -12.52
C LYS A 808 -6.19 -18.08 -13.52
N MET A 809 -5.90 -18.38 -14.77
CA MET A 809 -5.81 -17.41 -15.88
C MET A 809 -5.81 -18.12 -17.23
N THR A 810 -6.07 -17.40 -18.30
CA THR A 810 -5.94 -17.94 -19.66
C THR A 810 -4.48 -18.14 -20.04
N PHE A 811 -4.20 -18.94 -21.08
CA PHE A 811 -2.82 -19.12 -21.57
C PHE A 811 -2.22 -17.79 -22.06
N ASP A 812 -3.04 -16.92 -22.66
CA ASP A 812 -2.63 -15.58 -23.11
C ASP A 812 -2.28 -14.62 -21.98
N GLU A 813 -2.91 -14.79 -20.81
CA GLU A 813 -2.56 -14.04 -19.60
C GLU A 813 -1.29 -14.61 -18.96
N ALA A 814 -1.18 -15.93 -18.85
CA ALA A 814 -0.05 -16.61 -18.23
C ALA A 814 1.25 -16.39 -19.00
N ILE A 815 1.21 -16.43 -20.34
CA ILE A 815 2.41 -16.28 -21.16
C ILE A 815 3.13 -14.94 -20.96
N GLN A 816 2.43 -13.91 -20.47
CA GLN A 816 2.99 -12.58 -20.17
C GLN A 816 3.81 -12.55 -18.87
N LEU A 817 3.65 -13.56 -18.01
CA LEU A 817 4.37 -13.65 -16.73
C LEU A 817 5.80 -14.17 -16.90
N PHE A 818 6.08 -14.81 -18.03
CA PHE A 818 7.33 -15.54 -18.25
C PHE A 818 8.12 -14.93 -19.40
N ALA A 819 9.42 -14.71 -19.18
CA ALA A 819 10.33 -14.30 -20.26
C ALA A 819 10.51 -15.44 -21.28
N ASP A 820 11.08 -15.14 -22.44
CA ASP A 820 11.48 -16.18 -23.38
C ASP A 820 12.60 -17.04 -22.79
N ALA A 821 12.70 -18.30 -23.22
CA ALA A 821 13.66 -19.28 -22.70
C ALA A 821 13.64 -19.38 -21.16
N THR A 822 12.44 -19.44 -20.57
CA THR A 822 12.24 -19.58 -19.12
C THR A 822 12.10 -21.04 -18.70
N PHE A 823 11.39 -21.85 -19.50
CA PHE A 823 10.99 -23.20 -19.11
C PHE A 823 11.91 -24.27 -19.67
N ASP A 824 12.15 -25.30 -18.86
CA ASP A 824 12.84 -26.53 -19.24
C ASP A 824 11.83 -27.54 -19.82
N PHE A 825 10.57 -27.47 -19.37
CA PHE A 825 9.48 -28.34 -19.80
C PHE A 825 8.18 -27.55 -19.97
N ILE A 826 7.46 -27.77 -21.07
CA ILE A 826 6.11 -27.25 -21.27
C ILE A 826 5.21 -28.41 -21.73
N PHE A 827 4.06 -28.58 -21.08
CA PHE A 827 3.06 -29.58 -21.41
C PHE A 827 1.71 -28.92 -21.74
N LEU A 828 1.12 -29.23 -22.90
CA LEU A 828 -0.14 -28.65 -23.38
C LEU A 828 -1.29 -29.66 -23.41
N ASP A 829 -2.34 -29.42 -22.63
CA ASP A 829 -3.53 -30.27 -22.53
C ASP A 829 -4.88 -29.51 -22.67
N GLY A 830 -4.92 -28.21 -22.36
CA GLY A 830 -6.20 -27.48 -22.22
C GLY A 830 -6.98 -27.21 -23.50
N TYR A 831 -6.35 -27.34 -24.67
CA TYR A 831 -7.00 -27.24 -25.99
C TYR A 831 -6.77 -28.50 -26.84
N ALA A 832 -6.38 -29.60 -26.21
CA ALA A 832 -5.85 -30.78 -26.90
C ALA A 832 -6.89 -31.50 -27.78
N HIS A 833 -8.18 -31.37 -27.48
CA HIS A 833 -9.28 -31.91 -28.29
C HIS A 833 -9.81 -30.93 -29.38
N LEU A 834 -9.33 -29.68 -29.42
CA LEU A 834 -9.76 -28.63 -30.36
C LEU A 834 -8.66 -28.18 -31.34
N GLY A 835 -7.52 -28.88 -31.37
CA GLY A 835 -6.38 -28.50 -32.21
C GLY A 835 -5.47 -27.45 -31.57
N GLN A 836 -5.35 -27.47 -30.25
CA GLN A 836 -4.49 -26.57 -29.47
C GLN A 836 -4.85 -25.07 -29.62
N ASP A 837 -6.08 -24.77 -30.03
CA ASP A 837 -6.54 -23.43 -30.44
C ASP A 837 -5.74 -22.86 -31.63
N GLY A 838 -5.21 -23.74 -32.48
CA GLY A 838 -4.42 -23.41 -33.66
C GLY A 838 -2.91 -23.39 -33.41
N ILE A 839 -2.15 -23.12 -34.49
CA ILE A 839 -0.68 -23.12 -34.44
C ILE A 839 -0.08 -21.98 -33.60
N ASP A 840 -0.88 -20.93 -33.35
CA ASP A 840 -0.43 -19.74 -32.64
C ASP A 840 -0.12 -20.06 -31.17
N THR A 841 -0.89 -20.94 -30.52
CA THR A 841 -0.60 -21.40 -29.15
C THR A 841 0.75 -22.12 -29.08
N LEU A 842 0.99 -23.09 -29.98
CA LEU A 842 2.27 -23.81 -30.04
C LEU A 842 3.43 -22.85 -30.33
N THR A 843 3.25 -21.95 -31.30
CA THR A 843 4.27 -20.99 -31.70
C THR A 843 4.62 -20.03 -30.57
N THR A 844 3.62 -19.49 -29.86
CA THR A 844 3.85 -18.49 -28.83
C THR A 844 4.53 -19.12 -27.60
N TRP A 845 4.07 -20.30 -27.16
CA TRP A 845 4.68 -21.01 -26.03
C TRP A 845 6.04 -21.64 -26.36
N TRP A 846 6.31 -21.95 -27.63
CA TRP A 846 7.62 -22.42 -28.07
C TRP A 846 8.76 -21.44 -27.73
N HIS A 847 8.50 -20.12 -27.77
CA HIS A 847 9.48 -19.11 -27.41
C HIS A 847 9.82 -19.11 -25.91
N LYS A 848 8.90 -19.56 -25.06
CA LYS A 848 9.09 -19.66 -23.61
C LYS A 848 9.95 -20.86 -23.21
N LEU A 849 10.09 -21.86 -24.08
CA LEU A 849 10.96 -23.01 -23.86
C LEU A 849 12.44 -22.67 -24.11
N LYS A 850 13.33 -23.11 -23.22
CA LYS A 850 14.78 -22.99 -23.38
C LYS A 850 15.31 -23.84 -24.54
N PRO A 851 16.43 -23.43 -25.17
CA PRO A 851 17.22 -24.35 -25.98
C PRO A 851 17.57 -25.61 -25.17
N GLY A 852 17.37 -26.80 -25.74
CA GLY A 852 17.51 -28.08 -25.05
C GLY A 852 16.28 -28.52 -24.21
N GLY A 853 15.23 -27.71 -24.13
CA GLY A 853 14.01 -28.05 -23.40
C GLY A 853 13.10 -29.06 -24.13
N VAL A 854 12.15 -29.63 -23.39
CA VAL A 854 11.13 -30.55 -23.94
C VAL A 854 9.78 -29.83 -24.07
N PHE A 855 9.20 -29.89 -25.26
CA PHE A 855 7.86 -29.37 -25.57
C PHE A 855 6.93 -30.54 -25.84
N ALA A 856 5.84 -30.65 -25.10
CA ALA A 856 4.95 -31.80 -25.16
C ALA A 856 3.49 -31.40 -25.06
N GLY A 857 2.58 -32.29 -25.43
CA GLY A 857 1.15 -32.11 -25.23
C GLY A 857 0.34 -33.38 -25.49
N HIS A 858 -0.95 -33.34 -25.18
CA HIS A 858 -1.83 -34.52 -25.26
C HIS A 858 -2.55 -34.66 -26.60
N ASP A 859 -3.33 -35.75 -26.73
CA ASP A 859 -4.34 -35.98 -27.76
C ASP A 859 -3.83 -36.08 -29.21
N TYR A 860 -2.62 -36.62 -29.41
CA TYR A 860 -2.09 -36.93 -30.75
C TYR A 860 -2.71 -38.24 -31.30
N HIS A 861 -3.99 -38.21 -31.64
CA HIS A 861 -4.75 -39.40 -32.08
C HIS A 861 -5.70 -39.06 -33.25
N PRO A 862 -6.02 -40.00 -34.17
CA PRO A 862 -6.95 -39.76 -35.28
C PRO A 862 -8.36 -39.30 -34.89
N GLU A 863 -8.76 -39.47 -33.62
CA GLU A 863 -10.00 -38.92 -33.06
C GLU A 863 -9.95 -37.38 -32.91
N TRP A 864 -8.73 -36.82 -32.80
CA TRP A 864 -8.43 -35.40 -32.68
C TRP A 864 -7.60 -34.90 -33.88
N PRO A 865 -8.14 -34.99 -35.11
CA PRO A 865 -7.36 -34.74 -36.34
C PRO A 865 -6.79 -33.32 -36.40
N ASN A 866 -7.47 -32.33 -35.79
CA ASN A 866 -6.97 -30.96 -35.74
C ASN A 866 -5.66 -30.83 -34.94
N THR A 867 -5.48 -31.66 -33.90
CA THR A 867 -4.27 -31.65 -33.08
C THR A 867 -3.11 -32.26 -33.86
N ILE A 868 -3.35 -33.35 -34.59
CA ILE A 868 -2.37 -33.90 -35.54
C ILE A 868 -1.98 -32.84 -36.57
N ASP A 869 -2.95 -32.22 -37.25
CA ASP A 869 -2.69 -31.23 -38.30
C ASP A 869 -1.86 -30.05 -37.80
N VAL A 870 -2.18 -29.53 -36.61
CA VAL A 870 -1.48 -28.37 -36.02
C VAL A 870 -0.07 -28.75 -35.56
N VAL A 871 0.10 -29.90 -34.90
CA VAL A 871 1.40 -30.38 -34.42
C VAL A 871 2.31 -30.74 -35.60
N ASP A 872 1.82 -31.47 -36.62
CA ASP A 872 2.59 -31.80 -37.84
C ASP A 872 3.01 -30.55 -38.59
N ARG A 873 2.12 -29.55 -38.70
CA ARG A 873 2.47 -28.28 -39.32
C ARG A 873 3.53 -27.53 -38.51
N PHE A 874 3.41 -27.51 -37.18
CA PHE A 874 4.37 -26.87 -36.29
C PHE A 874 5.76 -27.53 -36.39
N THR A 875 5.83 -28.86 -36.29
CA THR A 875 7.11 -29.58 -36.38
C THR A 875 7.75 -29.44 -37.76
N SER A 876 6.96 -29.50 -38.83
CA SER A 876 7.44 -29.26 -40.20
C SER A 876 7.99 -27.84 -40.39
N LEU A 877 7.30 -26.81 -39.88
CA LEU A 877 7.76 -25.42 -39.97
C LEU A 877 9.07 -25.18 -39.21
N HIS A 878 9.27 -25.88 -38.09
CA HIS A 878 10.46 -25.74 -37.26
C HIS A 878 11.55 -26.78 -37.55
N GLY A 879 11.34 -27.70 -38.51
CA GLY A 879 12.27 -28.77 -38.84
C GLY A 879 12.55 -29.71 -37.67
N LEU A 880 11.54 -29.98 -36.84
CA LEU A 880 11.65 -30.78 -35.62
C LEU A 880 11.28 -32.23 -35.90
N GLU A 881 11.95 -33.15 -35.21
CA GLU A 881 11.55 -34.55 -35.15
C GLU A 881 10.42 -34.71 -34.13
N LEU A 882 9.28 -35.25 -34.57
CA LEU A 882 8.10 -35.49 -33.75
C LEU A 882 8.13 -36.90 -33.17
N PHE A 883 7.90 -37.01 -31.87
CA PHE A 883 7.73 -38.27 -31.16
C PHE A 883 6.34 -38.35 -30.51
N THR A 884 5.85 -39.57 -30.30
CA THR A 884 4.58 -39.84 -29.61
C THR A 884 4.78 -40.91 -28.53
N THR A 885 3.89 -40.95 -27.54
CA THR A 885 3.78 -42.07 -26.60
C THR A 885 2.95 -43.21 -27.22
N ASP A 886 3.05 -44.42 -26.65
CA ASP A 886 2.35 -45.63 -27.12
C ASP A 886 1.01 -45.86 -26.37
N GLU A 887 0.42 -44.82 -25.78
CA GLU A 887 -0.84 -44.92 -25.04
C GLU A 887 -2.00 -45.28 -25.98
N ASP A 888 -2.82 -46.27 -25.59
CA ASP A 888 -3.92 -46.77 -26.42
C ASP A 888 -5.27 -46.55 -25.72
N PRO A 889 -6.12 -45.63 -26.22
CA PRO A 889 -7.41 -45.32 -25.61
C PRO A 889 -8.40 -46.51 -25.70
N SER A 890 -8.11 -47.52 -26.52
CA SER A 890 -8.88 -48.77 -26.56
C SER A 890 -8.55 -49.74 -25.41
N VAL A 891 -7.43 -49.52 -24.72
CA VAL A 891 -6.97 -50.32 -23.57
C VAL A 891 -7.25 -49.61 -22.25
N VAL A 892 -7.00 -48.31 -22.17
CA VAL A 892 -7.30 -47.47 -21.00
C VAL A 892 -8.10 -46.25 -21.46
N GLU A 893 -9.30 -46.10 -20.93
CA GLU A 893 -10.21 -45.00 -21.30
C GLU A 893 -9.52 -43.64 -21.07
N HIS A 894 -9.57 -42.76 -22.08
CA HIS A 894 -8.90 -41.45 -22.12
C HIS A 894 -7.36 -41.44 -22.15
N ALA A 895 -6.69 -42.60 -22.29
CA ALA A 895 -5.25 -42.67 -22.49
C ALA A 895 -4.88 -42.46 -23.97
N TYR A 896 -5.05 -41.23 -24.47
CA TYR A 896 -4.60 -40.86 -25.81
C TYR A 896 -3.07 -40.63 -25.85
N PRO A 897 -2.39 -40.95 -26.96
CA PRO A 897 -0.98 -40.63 -27.14
C PRO A 897 -0.67 -39.14 -26.91
N SER A 898 0.36 -38.88 -26.13
CA SER A 898 0.97 -37.55 -26.00
C SER A 898 2.05 -37.38 -27.08
N TRP A 899 2.14 -36.20 -27.67
CA TRP A 899 3.23 -35.83 -28.58
C TRP A 899 4.31 -35.07 -27.83
N TYR A 900 5.56 -35.13 -28.32
CA TYR A 900 6.65 -34.32 -27.78
C TYR A 900 7.77 -34.13 -28.79
N VAL A 901 8.49 -33.02 -28.61
CA VAL A 901 9.65 -32.61 -29.40
C VAL A 901 10.75 -32.08 -28.48
N HIS A 902 11.99 -32.18 -28.95
CA HIS A 902 13.15 -31.60 -28.30
C HIS A 902 13.55 -30.30 -29.00
N LYS A 903 13.72 -29.21 -28.25
CA LYS A 903 14.19 -27.95 -28.80
C LYS A 903 15.71 -28.01 -29.00
N PRO A 904 16.25 -27.78 -30.22
CA PRO A 904 17.69 -27.75 -30.44
C PRO A 904 18.40 -26.75 -29.52
N SER A 905 19.60 -27.10 -29.05
CA SER A 905 20.43 -26.28 -28.16
C SER A 905 21.06 -25.08 -28.83
#